data_AF-A0A0D2EJ67-F1
#
_entry.id   AF-A0A0D2EJ67-F1
#
_cell.length_a   1.000
_cell.length_b   1.000
_cell.length_c   1.000
_cell.angle_alpha   90.00
_cell.angle_beta   90.00
_cell.angle_gamma   90.00
#
_symmetry.space_group_name_H-M   'P 1'
#
loop_
_entity.id
_entity.type
_entity.pdbx_description
1 polymer ?
#
loop_
_entity_poly.entity_id
_entity_poly.type
_entity_poly.pdbx_seq_one_letter_code
_entity_poly.pdbx_strand_id
1 'polypeptide(L)'
;MATATVTEFITQTVNATSATSTSTNRATPQGGIFEHVNPTVYDPKNPIILFIIQAAIVIILTRIIHFPLAYLRQPRVIAEVLTGIILGPSIMGRIPGFTQHIFPTSSMPAFSLAANLGLVLFLFLVGLEVDLRFLASNWRIALGVGAAGMALPFGLGCGIAYGLYHEFRDDPSLARISFGVYMLFIGVAMAITAFPVLCRILTSLKLLSTPVGVIVLSAGVGNDVVGWILLALCVALVNSGAGLTALWILLVGVGYSLFIVFAVRPCFMYMLRRTGSLANGPTQTVVAVTVLLVLASSFFTGIIGIHPIFGAFMIGLMAPHEGGFAVKLTEKLEDLVSVLFLPLYFALSGLSTNLGLLNTGITWAYVVGVCAVAWFGKIIGGTLASRLSGLVWRESFTIGCLMSCKGLVELIVLNIGLQAKILSQRTFTIFVVMALLTTFATTPLTVWLYPPWYQRKLELWKQGKIDWDGNPIPHDDDADEDHEAEILSQTDVARRVLVYLRLDGLPSLFTMVSMFAHQHDELCIQHRRPTTNDNQPQQTIMNDGEALASVATMRRPSQIHALRLMELTERDSSVMRVSEIEEFAGRDPVIKAFGTFGQSRALAVAGQIAVVPEHSFAGTLMSRARELRSDLVLIPWSETGTMSEYPGLFDTKPGDPLANRAFASLTSELFDKAQETCHVGVVLDKTVLCRPDPAHFESTSPTAERPTRQLSRTMTGISMIDQANSTVHFNQVHGDTGRYRLLVVYEGMGQDDLFAVRFGLQLAKNTMVDLKVLVVPTAHGNGDEFEISRKGGNKTKQNVGDEFEMLRSSVPDVTADRVSFVDLAAGISSLDAVTTAIAEPSAAETVVLLGRNANARTPMLAAASSSREESRALGSLATSLVNVISERTLSAGLLVMQAKRDVEDSAAVGVAGGKAVQQLTRKASTMSDD
;
A
#
# COMPACT_ATOMS: atom_id res chain seq x y z
N MET A 1 -80.29 -5.87 -39.46
CA MET A 1 -79.84 -6.03 -38.05
C MET A 1 -80.16 -7.43 -37.48
N ALA A 2 -80.00 -8.52 -38.26
CA ALA A 2 -80.20 -9.89 -37.75
C ALA A 2 -79.29 -10.97 -38.40
N THR A 3 -78.38 -10.59 -39.31
CA THR A 3 -77.53 -11.54 -40.06
C THR A 3 -76.04 -11.46 -39.70
N ALA A 4 -75.61 -10.46 -38.92
CA ALA A 4 -74.21 -10.32 -38.49
C ALA A 4 -73.91 -11.05 -37.17
N THR A 5 -74.93 -11.36 -36.37
CA THR A 5 -74.76 -11.99 -35.04
C THR A 5 -74.68 -13.52 -35.10
N VAL A 6 -75.11 -14.15 -36.18
CA VAL A 6 -75.12 -15.63 -36.31
C VAL A 6 -73.78 -16.17 -36.81
N THR A 7 -73.07 -15.42 -37.67
CA THR A 7 -71.73 -15.80 -38.15
C THR A 7 -70.67 -15.67 -37.06
N GLU A 8 -70.80 -14.70 -36.15
CA GLU A 8 -69.86 -14.49 -35.03
C GLU A 8 -70.00 -15.58 -33.95
N PHE A 9 -71.22 -16.04 -33.67
CA PHE A 9 -71.45 -17.11 -32.70
C PHE A 9 -70.98 -18.47 -33.22
N ILE A 10 -71.13 -18.75 -34.52
CA ILE A 10 -70.67 -20.01 -35.12
C ILE A 10 -69.13 -20.03 -35.24
N THR A 11 -68.48 -18.90 -35.52
CA THR A 11 -67.00 -18.84 -35.51
C THR A 11 -66.40 -18.97 -34.11
N GLN A 12 -67.06 -18.44 -33.06
CA GLN A 12 -66.64 -18.69 -31.68
C GLN A 12 -66.86 -20.13 -31.23
N THR A 13 -67.90 -20.81 -31.73
CA THR A 13 -68.20 -22.19 -31.32
C THR A 13 -67.31 -23.23 -32.03
N VAL A 14 -66.90 -22.98 -33.29
CA VAL A 14 -65.99 -23.88 -34.04
C VAL A 14 -64.53 -23.79 -33.58
N ASN A 15 -64.08 -22.60 -33.13
CA ASN A 15 -62.77 -22.46 -32.49
C ASN A 15 -62.71 -23.04 -31.07
N ALA A 16 -63.87 -23.20 -30.41
CA ALA A 16 -63.96 -23.84 -29.10
C ALA A 16 -63.99 -25.39 -29.16
N THR A 17 -64.26 -26.00 -30.33
CA THR A 17 -64.38 -27.47 -30.49
C THR A 17 -63.25 -28.13 -31.28
N SER A 18 -62.25 -27.37 -31.73
CA SER A 18 -61.00 -27.91 -32.28
C SER A 18 -59.84 -27.88 -31.26
N ALA A 19 -60.16 -27.82 -29.97
CA ALA A 19 -59.25 -28.22 -28.90
C ALA A 19 -59.23 -29.77 -28.81
N THR A 20 -58.60 -30.40 -29.80
CA THR A 20 -58.28 -31.82 -29.72
C THR A 20 -57.36 -32.04 -28.53
N SER A 21 -57.87 -32.82 -27.58
CA SER A 21 -57.17 -33.43 -26.47
C SER A 21 -55.83 -34.03 -26.92
N THR A 22 -54.75 -33.29 -26.71
CA THR A 22 -53.45 -33.87 -26.39
C THR A 22 -53.05 -33.30 -25.05
N SER A 23 -53.27 -34.12 -24.02
CA SER A 23 -52.67 -33.97 -22.71
C SER A 23 -51.14 -34.02 -22.86
N THR A 24 -50.52 -32.89 -23.18
CA THR A 24 -49.16 -32.68 -22.74
C THR A 24 -49.27 -31.98 -21.40
N ASN A 25 -49.09 -32.79 -20.35
CA ASN A 25 -48.75 -32.31 -19.01
C ASN A 25 -47.34 -31.69 -19.10
N ARG A 26 -47.18 -30.65 -19.94
CA ARG A 26 -45.92 -29.97 -20.18
C ARG A 26 -45.85 -28.86 -19.14
N ALA A 27 -44.78 -28.89 -18.34
CA ALA A 27 -44.46 -27.77 -17.46
C ALA A 27 -44.55 -26.46 -18.27
N THR A 28 -45.06 -25.39 -17.64
CA THR A 28 -45.13 -24.04 -18.25
C THR A 28 -43.84 -23.79 -19.03
N PRO A 29 -43.90 -23.45 -20.33
CA PRO A 29 -42.71 -23.31 -21.15
C PRO A 29 -41.74 -22.33 -20.46
N GLN A 30 -40.63 -22.85 -19.95
CA GLN A 30 -39.50 -22.07 -19.45
C GLN A 30 -38.54 -21.72 -20.61
N GLY A 31 -39.08 -21.66 -21.83
CA GLY A 31 -38.32 -21.42 -23.04
C GLY A 31 -37.57 -20.11 -22.96
N GLY A 32 -36.25 -20.18 -23.12
CA GLY A 32 -35.43 -18.99 -23.29
C GLY A 32 -35.67 -18.33 -24.66
N ILE A 33 -34.71 -17.51 -25.09
CA ILE A 33 -34.73 -16.76 -26.35
C ILE A 33 -35.11 -17.63 -27.57
N PHE A 34 -34.76 -18.93 -27.56
CA PHE A 34 -35.05 -19.88 -28.64
C PHE A 34 -36.54 -20.25 -28.79
N GLU A 35 -37.38 -19.95 -27.80
CA GLU A 35 -38.85 -20.07 -27.89
C GLU A 35 -39.53 -18.71 -28.13
N HIS A 36 -38.78 -17.70 -28.59
CA HIS A 36 -39.24 -16.33 -28.86
C HIS A 36 -39.69 -15.55 -27.60
N VAL A 37 -39.28 -15.99 -26.41
CA VAL A 37 -39.52 -15.25 -25.17
C VAL A 37 -38.49 -14.13 -25.04
N ASN A 38 -38.96 -12.88 -24.90
CA ASN A 38 -38.09 -11.72 -24.77
C ASN A 38 -37.56 -11.63 -23.31
N PRO A 39 -36.23 -11.74 -23.08
CA PRO A 39 -35.65 -11.77 -21.73
C PRO A 39 -35.74 -10.43 -20.99
N THR A 40 -36.11 -9.34 -21.67
CA THR A 40 -36.32 -8.02 -21.06
C THR A 40 -37.72 -7.83 -20.49
N VAL A 41 -38.66 -8.74 -20.78
CA VAL A 41 -40.00 -8.69 -20.20
C VAL A 41 -39.93 -9.18 -18.76
N TYR A 42 -40.39 -8.34 -17.84
CA TYR A 42 -40.39 -8.67 -16.42
C TYR A 42 -41.41 -9.77 -16.10
N ASP A 43 -40.92 -10.91 -15.60
CA ASP A 43 -41.74 -11.96 -15.00
C ASP A 43 -41.65 -11.87 -13.46
N PRO A 44 -42.74 -11.56 -12.74
CA PRO A 44 -42.76 -11.52 -11.28
C PRO A 44 -42.38 -12.85 -10.62
N LYS A 45 -42.55 -13.99 -11.30
CA LYS A 45 -42.17 -15.31 -10.77
C LYS A 45 -40.67 -15.56 -10.88
N ASN A 46 -40.01 -14.98 -11.88
CA ASN A 46 -38.58 -15.15 -12.17
C ASN A 46 -37.90 -13.79 -12.43
N PRO A 47 -37.79 -12.91 -11.42
CA PRO A 47 -37.23 -11.56 -11.59
C PRO A 47 -35.73 -11.56 -11.90
N ILE A 48 -35.06 -12.71 -11.78
CA ILE A 48 -33.60 -12.84 -11.85
C ILE A 48 -33.00 -12.46 -13.21
N ILE A 49 -33.68 -12.77 -14.32
CA ILE A 49 -33.14 -12.52 -15.67
C ILE A 49 -33.00 -11.02 -15.90
N LEU A 50 -34.07 -10.25 -15.64
CA LEU A 50 -34.04 -8.80 -15.80
C LEU A 50 -33.10 -8.14 -14.79
N PHE A 51 -33.03 -8.64 -13.55
CA PHE A 51 -32.08 -8.15 -12.55
C PHE A 51 -30.63 -8.31 -13.01
N ILE A 52 -30.27 -9.47 -13.59
CA ILE A 52 -28.92 -9.70 -14.13
C ILE A 52 -28.62 -8.71 -15.27
N ILE A 53 -29.59 -8.46 -16.16
CA ILE A 53 -29.43 -7.45 -17.23
C ILE A 53 -29.19 -6.06 -16.64
N GLN A 54 -30.01 -5.64 -15.68
CA GLN A 54 -29.87 -4.36 -14.99
C GLN A 54 -28.50 -4.23 -14.32
N ALA A 55 -28.09 -5.25 -13.57
CA ALA A 55 -26.80 -5.27 -12.88
C ALA A 55 -25.62 -5.22 -13.85
N ALA A 56 -25.67 -6.01 -14.93
CA ALA A 56 -24.62 -6.01 -15.95
C ALA A 56 -24.48 -4.63 -16.61
N ILE A 57 -25.60 -3.99 -16.99
CA ILE A 57 -25.60 -2.65 -17.59
C ILE A 57 -24.98 -1.63 -16.61
N VAL A 58 -25.40 -1.65 -15.35
CA VAL A 58 -24.88 -0.74 -14.31
C VAL A 58 -23.38 -0.92 -14.12
N ILE A 59 -22.90 -2.16 -13.97
CA ILE A 59 -21.48 -2.45 -13.71
C ILE A 59 -20.61 -2.08 -14.92
N ILE A 60 -21.02 -2.48 -16.13
CA ILE A 60 -20.27 -2.19 -17.36
C ILE A 60 -20.18 -0.68 -17.58
N LEU A 61 -21.30 0.04 -17.48
CA LEU A 61 -21.33 1.48 -17.71
C LEU A 61 -20.53 2.25 -16.65
N THR A 62 -20.62 1.84 -15.39
CA THR A 62 -19.77 2.38 -14.31
C THR A 62 -18.29 2.25 -14.64
N ARG A 63 -17.85 1.10 -15.13
CA ARG A 63 -16.44 0.85 -15.43
C ARG A 63 -15.96 1.67 -16.62
N ILE A 64 -16.79 1.82 -17.65
CA ILE A 64 -16.51 2.68 -18.81
C ILE A 64 -16.36 4.14 -18.39
N ILE A 65 -17.26 4.66 -17.55
CA ILE A 65 -17.21 6.04 -17.06
C ILE A 65 -16.02 6.24 -16.12
N HIS A 66 -15.69 5.25 -15.30
CA HIS A 66 -14.57 5.36 -14.37
C HIS A 66 -13.22 5.45 -15.08
N PHE A 67 -13.02 4.78 -16.22
CA PHE A 67 -11.75 4.78 -16.95
C PHE A 67 -11.18 6.20 -17.24
N PRO A 68 -11.91 7.15 -17.85
CA PRO A 68 -11.43 8.53 -18.01
C PRO A 68 -11.38 9.32 -16.69
N LEU A 69 -12.30 9.06 -15.75
CA LEU A 69 -12.33 9.74 -14.46
C LEU A 69 -11.12 9.37 -13.57
N ALA A 70 -10.61 8.15 -13.69
CA ALA A 70 -9.43 7.68 -12.99
C ALA A 70 -8.19 8.50 -13.41
N TYR A 71 -8.08 8.91 -14.68
CA TYR A 71 -7.02 9.80 -15.14
C TYR A 71 -7.06 11.18 -14.45
N LEU A 72 -8.25 11.65 -14.09
CA LEU A 72 -8.48 12.88 -13.32
C LEU A 72 -8.35 12.67 -11.79
N ARG A 73 -7.92 11.49 -11.34
CA ARG A 73 -7.82 11.10 -9.92
C ARG A 73 -9.13 11.24 -9.15
N GLN A 74 -10.25 10.98 -9.83
CA GLN A 74 -11.57 11.06 -9.23
C GLN A 74 -11.95 9.72 -8.58
N PRO A 75 -12.51 9.73 -7.34
CA PRO A 75 -12.99 8.51 -6.70
C PRO A 75 -14.04 7.78 -7.55
N ARG A 76 -13.97 6.45 -7.58
CA ARG A 76 -14.88 5.57 -8.33
C ARG A 76 -16.37 5.83 -8.09
N VAL A 77 -16.71 6.23 -6.87
CA VAL A 77 -18.05 6.63 -6.42
C VAL A 77 -18.72 7.64 -7.35
N ILE A 78 -17.95 8.60 -7.85
CA ILE A 78 -18.47 9.64 -8.75
C ILE A 78 -18.97 9.00 -10.05
N ALA A 79 -18.23 8.02 -10.58
CA ALA A 79 -18.63 7.28 -11.78
C ALA A 79 -19.91 6.46 -11.54
N GLU A 80 -20.07 5.86 -10.36
CA GLU A 80 -21.25 5.05 -10.01
C GLU A 80 -22.53 5.91 -9.94
N VAL A 81 -22.44 7.09 -9.34
CA VAL A 81 -23.57 8.04 -9.27
C VAL A 81 -23.89 8.63 -10.63
N LEU A 82 -22.87 9.04 -11.40
CA LEU A 82 -23.04 9.51 -12.78
C LEU A 82 -23.68 8.44 -13.66
N THR A 83 -23.32 7.17 -13.48
CA THR A 83 -23.93 6.03 -14.17
C THR A 83 -25.44 5.98 -13.91
N GLY A 84 -25.85 6.09 -12.64
CA GLY A 84 -27.26 6.16 -12.29
C GLY A 84 -27.98 7.37 -12.91
N ILE A 85 -27.35 8.55 -12.92
CA ILE A 85 -27.92 9.77 -13.54
C ILE A 85 -28.09 9.58 -15.06
N ILE A 86 -27.12 8.95 -15.71
CA ILE A 86 -27.15 8.65 -17.15
C ILE A 86 -28.25 7.63 -17.47
N LEU A 87 -28.34 6.54 -16.70
CA LEU A 87 -29.38 5.52 -16.86
C LEU A 87 -30.78 6.03 -16.47
N GLY A 88 -30.83 7.04 -15.60
CA GLY A 88 -32.05 7.62 -15.08
C GLY A 88 -32.82 8.51 -16.06
N PRO A 89 -33.87 9.20 -15.57
CA PRO A 89 -34.75 10.05 -16.39
C PRO A 89 -34.04 11.29 -16.96
N SER A 90 -32.83 11.60 -16.48
CA SER A 90 -32.07 12.76 -16.92
C SER A 90 -31.48 12.61 -18.32
N ILE A 91 -31.12 11.39 -18.76
CA ILE A 91 -30.51 11.13 -20.08
C ILE A 91 -31.20 9.96 -20.78
N MET A 92 -30.86 8.71 -20.45
CA MET A 92 -31.36 7.54 -21.18
C MET A 92 -32.85 7.29 -20.98
N GLY A 93 -33.40 7.67 -19.82
CA GLY A 93 -34.84 7.60 -19.57
C GLY A 93 -35.70 8.53 -20.43
N ARG A 94 -35.08 9.45 -21.20
CA ARG A 94 -35.77 10.25 -22.24
C ARG A 94 -35.96 9.50 -23.56
N ILE A 95 -35.22 8.41 -23.78
CA ILE A 95 -35.36 7.57 -24.97
C ILE A 95 -36.66 6.78 -24.84
N PRO A 96 -37.58 6.85 -25.83
CA PRO A 96 -38.85 6.15 -25.77
C PRO A 96 -38.62 4.63 -25.63
N GLY A 97 -39.30 4.01 -24.66
CA GLY A 97 -39.22 2.57 -24.39
C GLY A 97 -38.05 2.12 -23.50
N PHE A 98 -36.97 2.90 -23.34
CA PHE A 98 -35.79 2.48 -22.57
C PHE A 98 -36.13 2.14 -21.11
N THR A 99 -36.78 3.08 -20.40
CA THR A 99 -37.17 2.89 -19.00
C THR A 99 -38.17 1.75 -18.84
N GLN A 100 -39.07 1.54 -19.80
CA GLN A 100 -40.08 0.48 -19.73
C GLN A 100 -39.48 -0.92 -19.91
N HIS A 101 -38.43 -1.05 -20.72
CA HIS A 101 -37.79 -2.35 -20.99
C HIS A 101 -36.69 -2.71 -19.99
N ILE A 102 -35.91 -1.73 -19.53
CA ILE A 102 -34.73 -2.00 -18.68
C ILE A 102 -35.02 -1.73 -17.21
N PHE A 103 -35.78 -0.69 -16.88
CA PHE A 103 -36.12 -0.33 -15.50
C PHE A 103 -37.64 -0.18 -15.27
N PRO A 104 -38.46 -1.20 -15.60
CA PRO A 104 -39.89 -1.14 -15.35
C PRO A 104 -40.16 -1.00 -13.85
N THR A 105 -41.18 -0.23 -13.49
CA THR A 105 -41.58 0.02 -12.10
C THR A 105 -41.81 -1.26 -11.30
N SER A 106 -42.32 -2.31 -11.95
CA SER A 106 -42.53 -3.63 -11.36
C SER A 106 -41.24 -4.35 -10.94
N SER A 107 -40.09 -4.03 -11.56
CA SER A 107 -38.79 -4.65 -11.25
C SER A 107 -37.99 -3.90 -10.16
N MET A 108 -38.34 -2.64 -9.91
CA MET A 108 -37.64 -1.78 -8.95
C MET A 108 -37.59 -2.33 -7.52
N PRO A 109 -38.61 -3.04 -6.99
CA PRO A 109 -38.52 -3.62 -5.64
C PRO A 109 -37.38 -4.64 -5.50
N ALA A 110 -37.18 -5.51 -6.50
CA ALA A 110 -36.12 -6.52 -6.48
C ALA A 110 -34.72 -5.85 -6.57
N PHE A 111 -34.59 -4.86 -7.45
CA PHE A 111 -33.37 -4.07 -7.59
C PHE A 111 -33.05 -3.31 -6.30
N SER A 112 -34.05 -2.65 -5.70
CA SER A 112 -33.92 -1.92 -4.44
C SER A 112 -33.57 -2.83 -3.26
N LEU A 113 -34.12 -4.05 -3.21
CA LEU A 113 -33.75 -5.02 -2.18
C LEU A 113 -32.26 -5.41 -2.26
N ALA A 114 -31.77 -5.72 -3.45
CA ALA A 114 -30.35 -6.04 -3.67
C ALA A 114 -29.44 -4.85 -3.35
N ALA A 115 -29.81 -3.65 -3.79
CA ALA A 115 -29.10 -2.41 -3.49
C ALA A 115 -29.04 -2.11 -1.99
N ASN A 116 -30.16 -2.26 -1.26
CA ASN A 116 -30.20 -2.03 0.19
C ASN A 116 -29.48 -3.12 0.99
N LEU A 117 -29.50 -4.38 0.55
CA LEU A 117 -28.67 -5.43 1.14
C LEU A 117 -27.18 -5.10 0.97
N GLY A 118 -26.82 -4.64 -0.22
CA GLY A 118 -25.51 -4.10 -0.53
C GLY A 118 -25.10 -2.97 0.40
N LEU A 119 -26.01 -2.03 0.62
CA LEU A 119 -25.83 -0.90 1.54
C LEU A 119 -25.61 -1.37 2.99
N VAL A 120 -26.36 -2.37 3.46
CA VAL A 120 -26.19 -2.95 4.81
C VAL A 120 -24.79 -3.53 4.95
N LEU A 121 -24.30 -4.31 3.98
CA LEU A 121 -22.93 -4.85 4.01
C LEU A 121 -21.88 -3.75 3.90
N PHE A 122 -22.11 -2.74 3.07
CA PHE A 122 -21.22 -1.58 2.96
C PHE A 122 -21.12 -0.81 4.28
N LEU A 123 -22.26 -0.53 4.95
CA LEU A 123 -22.24 0.15 6.25
C LEU A 123 -21.55 -0.67 7.34
N PHE A 124 -21.63 -1.99 7.25
CA PHE A 124 -20.84 -2.85 8.11
C PHE A 124 -19.33 -2.68 7.85
N LEU A 125 -18.89 -2.66 6.59
CA LEU A 125 -17.48 -2.38 6.24
C LEU A 125 -17.02 -1.00 6.70
N VAL A 126 -17.86 0.03 6.53
CA VAL A 126 -17.57 1.38 7.04
C VAL A 126 -17.43 1.36 8.58
N GLY A 127 -18.29 0.60 9.27
CA GLY A 127 -18.15 0.41 10.72
C GLY A 127 -16.86 -0.31 11.11
N LEU A 128 -16.40 -1.28 10.31
CA LEU A 128 -15.09 -1.93 10.50
C LEU A 128 -13.92 -0.97 10.25
N GLU A 129 -14.07 0.01 9.36
CA GLU A 129 -13.02 0.97 9.02
C GLU A 129 -12.76 1.98 10.16
N VAL A 130 -13.76 2.21 11.02
CA VAL A 130 -13.69 3.19 12.11
C VAL A 130 -12.89 2.64 13.30
N ASP A 131 -11.65 3.09 13.45
CA ASP A 131 -10.86 2.85 14.67
C ASP A 131 -11.05 3.98 15.71
N LEU A 132 -11.78 3.66 16.78
CA LEU A 132 -12.02 4.57 17.90
C LEU A 132 -10.74 4.86 18.71
N ARG A 133 -9.71 4.00 18.64
CA ARG A 133 -8.43 4.20 19.34
C ARG A 133 -7.60 5.29 18.66
N PHE A 134 -7.55 5.28 17.33
CA PHE A 134 -6.93 6.34 16.54
C PHE A 134 -7.60 7.71 16.75
N LEU A 135 -8.92 7.75 16.91
CA LEU A 135 -9.64 8.97 17.29
C LEU A 135 -9.21 9.48 18.68
N ALA A 136 -8.99 8.58 19.63
CA ALA A 136 -8.66 8.92 21.01
C ALA A 136 -7.22 9.45 21.19
N SER A 137 -6.25 9.05 20.35
CA SER A 137 -4.86 9.51 20.48
C SER A 137 -4.68 10.98 20.08
N ASN A 138 -5.43 11.45 19.07
CA ASN A 138 -5.31 12.82 18.51
C ASN A 138 -6.54 13.71 18.80
N TRP A 139 -7.33 13.36 19.82
CA TRP A 139 -8.67 13.90 20.03
C TRP A 139 -8.72 15.42 20.23
N ARG A 140 -7.70 16.06 20.83
CA ARG A 140 -7.74 17.50 21.16
C ARG A 140 -7.88 18.40 19.92
N ILE A 141 -7.06 18.14 18.91
CA ILE A 141 -7.07 18.93 17.67
C ILE A 141 -8.20 18.43 16.74
N ALA A 142 -8.35 17.10 16.64
CA ALA A 142 -9.37 16.50 15.78
C ALA A 142 -10.81 16.89 16.18
N LEU A 143 -11.10 16.99 17.49
CA LEU A 143 -12.43 17.35 17.98
C LEU A 143 -12.75 18.82 17.73
N GLY A 144 -11.77 19.72 17.86
CA GLY A 144 -11.96 21.14 17.52
C GLY A 144 -12.26 21.34 16.03
N VAL A 145 -11.48 20.67 15.16
CA VAL A 145 -11.68 20.70 13.70
C VAL A 145 -13.00 20.04 13.30
N GLY A 146 -13.32 18.88 13.86
CA GLY A 146 -14.57 18.16 13.60
C GLY A 146 -15.80 18.95 14.03
N ALA A 147 -15.81 19.45 15.28
CA ALA A 147 -16.93 20.22 15.82
C ALA A 147 -17.19 21.52 15.05
N ALA A 148 -16.14 22.31 14.76
CA ALA A 148 -16.30 23.52 13.95
C ALA A 148 -16.70 23.19 12.50
N GLY A 149 -16.12 22.11 11.94
CA GLY A 149 -16.43 21.60 10.61
C GLY A 149 -17.82 20.97 10.47
N MET A 150 -18.53 20.70 11.57
CA MET A 150 -19.94 20.31 11.57
C MET A 150 -20.87 21.46 11.95
N ALA A 151 -20.57 22.20 13.01
CA ALA A 151 -21.47 23.21 13.58
C ALA A 151 -21.73 24.38 12.61
N LEU A 152 -20.68 24.86 11.92
CA LEU A 152 -20.80 25.97 10.98
C LEU A 152 -21.66 25.59 9.76
N PRO A 153 -21.37 24.53 8.98
CA PRO A 153 -22.23 24.12 7.87
C PRO A 153 -23.61 23.65 8.32
N PHE A 154 -23.76 23.09 9.53
CA PHE A 154 -25.07 22.79 10.10
C PHE A 154 -25.91 24.07 10.25
N GLY A 155 -25.36 25.09 10.90
CA GLY A 155 -26.05 26.37 11.13
C GLY A 155 -26.41 27.08 9.82
N LEU A 156 -25.48 27.12 8.85
CA LEU A 156 -25.78 27.68 7.53
C LEU A 156 -26.80 26.83 6.75
N GLY A 157 -26.76 25.51 6.93
CA GLY A 157 -27.75 24.57 6.39
C GLY A 157 -29.15 24.87 6.95
N CYS A 158 -29.29 25.12 8.25
CA CYS A 158 -30.55 25.54 8.85
C CYS A 158 -31.05 26.87 8.25
N GLY A 159 -30.14 27.80 7.94
CA GLY A 159 -30.46 29.05 7.25
C GLY A 159 -31.05 28.83 5.85
N ILE A 160 -30.40 28.02 5.01
CA ILE A 160 -30.92 27.70 3.67
C ILE A 160 -32.21 26.87 3.76
N ALA A 161 -32.34 25.98 4.75
CA ALA A 161 -33.52 25.16 4.94
C ALA A 161 -34.81 26.01 5.02
N TYR A 162 -34.74 27.22 5.60
CA TYR A 162 -35.86 28.14 5.62
C TYR A 162 -36.35 28.52 4.22
N GLY A 163 -35.44 28.89 3.31
CA GLY A 163 -35.77 29.24 1.92
C GLY A 163 -36.24 28.04 1.11
N LEU A 164 -35.53 26.92 1.21
CA LEU A 164 -35.90 25.65 0.57
C LEU A 164 -37.30 25.17 0.98
N TYR A 165 -37.62 25.27 2.28
CA TYR A 165 -38.92 24.87 2.79
C TYR A 165 -40.03 25.78 2.25
N HIS A 166 -39.87 27.10 2.28
CA HIS A 166 -40.93 28.00 1.80
C HIS A 166 -41.19 27.90 0.30
N GLU A 167 -40.15 27.66 -0.50
CA GLU A 167 -40.28 27.56 -1.96
C GLU A 167 -40.83 26.20 -2.42
N PHE A 168 -40.42 25.10 -1.78
CA PHE A 168 -40.67 23.74 -2.28
C PHE A 168 -41.62 22.90 -1.40
N ARG A 169 -42.24 23.48 -0.36
CA ARG A 169 -43.17 22.77 0.54
C ARG A 169 -44.40 22.21 -0.15
N ASP A 170 -44.85 22.84 -1.24
CA ASP A 170 -46.04 22.43 -1.98
C ASP A 170 -45.75 21.38 -3.07
N ASP A 171 -44.51 20.85 -3.14
CA ASP A 171 -44.19 19.77 -4.08
C ASP A 171 -45.00 18.50 -3.75
N PRO A 172 -45.65 17.86 -4.75
CA PRO A 172 -46.56 16.73 -4.55
C PRO A 172 -45.88 15.46 -3.98
N SER A 173 -44.54 15.40 -4.00
CA SER A 173 -43.76 14.29 -3.45
C SER A 173 -43.50 14.39 -1.94
N LEU A 174 -43.80 15.52 -1.31
CA LEU A 174 -43.46 15.79 0.09
C LEU A 174 -44.57 15.36 1.05
N ALA A 175 -44.21 14.75 2.18
CA ALA A 175 -45.15 14.57 3.29
C ALA A 175 -45.33 15.91 4.06
N ARG A 176 -46.45 16.08 4.76
CA ARG A 176 -46.67 17.25 5.64
C ARG A 176 -45.79 17.14 6.89
N ILE A 177 -44.55 17.63 6.79
CA ILE A 177 -43.55 17.54 7.84
C ILE A 177 -43.38 18.91 8.51
N SER A 178 -43.13 18.92 9.82
CA SER A 178 -42.83 20.14 10.55
C SER A 178 -41.51 20.76 10.09
N PHE A 179 -41.45 22.09 10.07
CA PHE A 179 -40.24 22.81 9.65
C PHE A 179 -39.01 22.40 10.47
N GLY A 180 -39.17 22.13 11.78
CA GLY A 180 -38.06 21.74 12.66
C GLY A 180 -37.36 20.45 12.23
N VAL A 181 -38.13 19.43 11.81
CA VAL A 181 -37.57 18.15 11.33
C VAL A 181 -36.90 18.32 9.97
N TYR A 182 -37.50 19.11 9.07
CA TYR A 182 -36.90 19.43 7.77
C TYR A 182 -35.58 20.23 7.94
N MET A 183 -35.58 21.24 8.80
CA MET A 183 -34.41 22.07 9.11
C MET A 183 -33.28 21.24 9.74
N LEU A 184 -33.62 20.35 10.68
CA LEU A 184 -32.66 19.43 11.28
C LEU A 184 -32.05 18.53 10.20
N PHE A 185 -32.88 17.92 9.34
CA PHE A 185 -32.41 17.03 8.29
C PHE A 185 -31.48 17.73 7.29
N ILE A 186 -31.85 18.94 6.82
CA ILE A 186 -31.02 19.74 5.91
C ILE A 186 -29.72 20.17 6.58
N GLY A 187 -29.77 20.59 7.85
CA GLY A 187 -28.57 20.92 8.64
C GLY A 187 -27.62 19.72 8.74
N VAL A 188 -28.15 18.53 9.04
CA VAL A 188 -27.37 17.28 9.10
C VAL A 188 -26.77 16.94 7.73
N ALA A 189 -27.55 17.00 6.66
CA ALA A 189 -27.08 16.73 5.30
C ALA A 189 -25.93 17.68 4.87
N MET A 190 -25.96 18.93 5.31
CA MET A 190 -24.89 19.90 5.05
C MET A 190 -23.64 19.67 5.92
N ALA A 191 -23.81 19.12 7.11
CA ALA A 191 -22.75 18.94 8.10
C ALA A 191 -21.98 17.62 7.98
N ILE A 192 -22.55 16.59 7.39
CA ILE A 192 -21.88 15.29 7.24
C ILE A 192 -20.67 15.41 6.30
N THR A 193 -19.57 14.77 6.70
CA THR A 193 -18.36 14.57 5.88
C THR A 193 -18.27 13.07 5.59
N ALA A 194 -17.61 12.64 4.52
CA ALA A 194 -17.51 11.21 4.19
C ALA A 194 -16.10 10.68 4.44
N PHE A 195 -15.87 10.03 5.59
CA PHE A 195 -14.56 9.45 5.94
C PHE A 195 -13.98 8.49 4.87
N PRO A 196 -14.71 7.51 4.30
CA PRO A 196 -14.11 6.57 3.36
C PRO A 196 -13.59 7.25 2.07
N VAL A 197 -14.33 8.24 1.56
CA VAL A 197 -13.92 9.00 0.37
C VAL A 197 -12.75 9.91 0.69
N LEU A 198 -12.78 10.57 1.84
CA LEU A 198 -11.71 11.40 2.34
C LEU A 198 -10.40 10.62 2.48
N CYS A 199 -10.47 9.42 3.07
CA CYS A 199 -9.33 8.56 3.23
C CYS A 199 -8.76 8.14 1.89
N ARG A 200 -9.60 7.71 0.93
CA ARG A 200 -9.18 7.42 -0.46
C ARG A 200 -8.52 8.61 -1.16
N ILE A 201 -9.04 9.83 -0.99
CA ILE A 201 -8.40 11.04 -1.55
C ILE A 201 -7.02 11.24 -0.93
N LEU A 202 -6.88 11.17 0.39
CA LEU A 202 -5.60 11.31 1.07
C LEU A 202 -4.59 10.22 0.67
N THR A 203 -5.05 8.98 0.49
CA THR A 203 -4.28 7.86 -0.06
C THR A 203 -3.73 8.20 -1.44
N SER A 204 -4.60 8.64 -2.36
CA SER A 204 -4.23 8.99 -3.74
C SER A 204 -3.26 10.17 -3.81
N LEU A 205 -3.34 11.08 -2.84
CA LEU A 205 -2.48 12.26 -2.72
C LEU A 205 -1.23 12.02 -1.87
N LYS A 206 -1.05 10.81 -1.29
CA LYS A 206 0.05 10.44 -0.39
C LYS A 206 0.15 11.34 0.86
N LEU A 207 -0.99 11.78 1.37
CA LEU A 207 -1.06 12.70 2.51
C LEU A 207 -1.37 12.00 3.83
N LEU A 208 -1.67 10.69 3.84
CA LEU A 208 -2.10 9.94 5.03
C LEU A 208 -1.16 10.09 6.24
N SER A 209 0.15 10.06 6.01
CA SER A 209 1.17 10.14 7.06
C SER A 209 1.56 11.57 7.44
N THR A 210 1.02 12.59 6.75
CA THR A 210 1.29 13.99 7.07
C THR A 210 0.42 14.45 8.24
N PRO A 211 0.83 15.48 9.02
CA PRO A 211 -0.01 16.00 10.10
C PRO A 211 -1.39 16.46 9.61
N VAL A 212 -1.46 17.00 8.39
CA VAL A 212 -2.72 17.37 7.74
C VAL A 212 -3.62 16.13 7.55
N GLY A 213 -3.06 15.05 7.01
CA GLY A 213 -3.79 13.79 6.81
C GLY A 213 -4.30 13.19 8.12
N VAL A 214 -3.45 13.08 9.14
CA VAL A 214 -3.82 12.53 10.45
C VAL A 214 -4.99 13.33 11.09
N ILE A 215 -4.89 14.65 11.12
CA ILE A 215 -5.94 15.52 11.70
C ILE A 215 -7.26 15.37 10.94
N VAL A 216 -7.19 15.37 9.61
CA VAL A 216 -8.34 15.26 8.72
C VAL A 216 -9.02 13.90 8.85
N LEU A 217 -8.24 12.81 8.94
CA LEU A 217 -8.77 11.46 9.16
C LEU A 217 -9.45 11.34 10.52
N SER A 218 -8.78 11.76 11.61
CA SER A 218 -9.37 11.71 12.95
C SER A 218 -10.65 12.57 13.04
N ALA A 219 -10.64 13.78 12.48
CA ALA A 219 -11.82 14.64 12.45
C ALA A 219 -12.96 14.03 11.60
N GLY A 220 -12.61 13.40 10.47
CA GLY A 220 -13.54 12.68 9.60
C GLY A 220 -14.24 11.53 10.33
N VAL A 221 -13.48 10.66 11.01
CA VAL A 221 -14.03 9.54 11.79
C VAL A 221 -15.00 10.04 12.87
N GLY A 222 -14.63 11.09 13.62
CA GLY A 222 -15.50 11.69 14.61
C GLY A 222 -16.79 12.24 14.01
N ASN A 223 -16.68 12.94 12.87
CA ASN A 223 -17.83 13.49 12.15
C ASN A 223 -18.76 12.40 11.60
N ASP A 224 -18.23 11.28 11.11
CA ASP A 224 -19.04 10.15 10.65
C ASP A 224 -19.87 9.58 11.80
N VAL A 225 -19.25 9.31 12.97
CA VAL A 225 -19.96 8.79 14.16
C VAL A 225 -21.07 9.75 14.59
N VAL A 226 -20.77 11.05 14.71
CA VAL A 226 -21.77 12.08 15.07
C VAL A 226 -22.85 12.18 14.01
N GLY A 227 -22.50 12.11 12.73
CA GLY A 227 -23.42 12.16 11.60
C GLY A 227 -24.44 11.03 11.64
N TRP A 228 -24.02 9.80 11.96
CA TRP A 228 -24.91 8.66 12.13
C TRP A 228 -25.86 8.82 13.33
N ILE A 229 -25.37 9.33 14.46
CA ILE A 229 -26.23 9.62 15.63
C ILE A 229 -27.30 10.66 15.26
N LEU A 230 -26.90 11.74 14.59
CA LEU A 230 -27.81 12.79 14.14
C LEU A 230 -28.81 12.28 13.09
N LEU A 231 -28.38 11.41 12.17
CA LEU A 231 -29.28 10.79 11.19
C LEU A 231 -30.29 9.86 11.86
N ALA A 232 -29.86 9.03 12.81
CA ALA A 232 -30.75 8.14 13.56
C ALA A 232 -31.82 8.96 14.31
N LEU A 233 -31.41 10.08 14.92
CA LEU A 233 -32.32 11.03 15.55
C LEU A 233 -33.32 11.62 14.54
N CYS A 234 -32.87 12.05 13.36
CA CYS A 234 -33.76 12.57 12.31
C CYS A 234 -34.82 11.54 11.89
N VAL A 235 -34.39 10.31 11.61
CA VAL A 235 -35.29 9.23 11.16
C VAL A 235 -36.29 8.86 12.27
N ALA A 236 -35.83 8.78 13.52
CA ALA A 236 -36.71 8.50 14.66
C ALA A 236 -37.80 9.57 14.82
N LEU A 237 -37.44 10.85 14.69
CA LEU A 237 -38.39 11.97 14.77
C LEU A 237 -39.41 11.97 13.63
N VAL A 238 -39.03 11.52 12.43
CA VAL A 238 -39.90 11.46 11.25
C VAL A 238 -40.87 10.29 11.34
N ASN A 239 -40.39 9.13 11.78
CA ASN A 239 -41.21 7.92 11.92
C ASN A 239 -42.18 8.04 13.11
N SER A 240 -41.86 8.87 14.09
CA SER A 240 -42.75 9.15 15.22
C SER A 240 -43.82 10.17 14.85
N GLY A 241 -45.09 9.78 14.82
CA GLY A 241 -46.21 10.73 14.73
C GLY A 241 -46.37 11.60 15.99
N ALA A 242 -45.74 11.20 17.12
CA ALA A 242 -45.72 11.92 18.39
C ALA A 242 -44.34 11.79 19.06
N GLY A 243 -43.81 12.90 19.60
CA GLY A 243 -42.43 12.95 20.14
C GLY A 243 -42.12 11.93 21.25
N LEU A 244 -43.13 11.44 21.98
CA LEU A 244 -42.95 10.41 23.00
C LEU A 244 -42.57 9.04 22.40
N THR A 245 -43.09 8.71 21.21
CA THR A 245 -42.72 7.48 20.50
C THR A 245 -41.30 7.56 19.95
N ALA A 246 -40.87 8.73 19.46
CA ALA A 246 -39.46 8.95 19.09
C ALA A 246 -38.52 8.78 20.28
N LEU A 247 -38.90 9.28 21.46
CA LEU A 247 -38.11 9.09 22.68
C LEU A 247 -37.96 7.61 23.03
N TRP A 248 -39.04 6.83 22.93
CA TRP A 248 -38.99 5.38 23.15
C TRP A 248 -38.11 4.66 22.12
N ILE A 249 -38.24 4.98 20.83
CA ILE A 249 -37.39 4.44 19.77
C ILE A 249 -35.92 4.73 20.05
N LEU A 250 -35.61 5.97 20.45
CA LEU A 250 -34.24 6.38 20.81
C LEU A 250 -33.73 5.65 22.04
N LEU A 251 -34.54 5.51 23.10
CA LEU A 251 -34.14 4.82 24.33
C LEU A 251 -33.90 3.32 24.09
N VAL A 252 -34.76 2.67 23.29
CA VAL A 252 -34.57 1.27 22.87
C VAL A 252 -33.33 1.14 21.98
N GLY A 253 -33.09 2.08 21.07
CA GLY A 253 -31.88 2.11 20.23
C GLY A 253 -30.60 2.22 21.06
N VAL A 254 -30.56 3.12 22.05
CA VAL A 254 -29.46 3.25 23.01
C VAL A 254 -29.31 1.97 23.83
N GLY A 255 -30.40 1.42 24.37
CA GLY A 255 -30.40 0.17 25.12
C GLY A 255 -29.86 -1.01 24.29
N TYR A 256 -30.22 -1.07 23.01
CA TYR A 256 -29.72 -2.09 22.09
C TYR A 256 -28.22 -1.91 21.77
N SER A 257 -27.78 -0.67 21.58
CA SER A 257 -26.35 -0.35 21.41
C SER A 257 -25.54 -0.80 22.64
N LEU A 258 -26.04 -0.51 23.86
CA LEU A 258 -25.45 -0.98 25.11
C LEU A 258 -25.45 -2.52 25.18
N PHE A 259 -26.54 -3.18 24.79
CA PHE A 259 -26.61 -4.65 24.73
C PHE A 259 -25.56 -5.25 23.78
N ILE A 260 -25.36 -4.68 22.59
CA ILE A 260 -24.30 -5.10 21.67
C ILE A 260 -22.92 -4.96 22.34
N VAL A 261 -22.66 -3.80 22.96
CA VAL A 261 -21.36 -3.50 23.58
C VAL A 261 -21.07 -4.38 24.80
N PHE A 262 -22.06 -4.65 25.65
CA PHE A 262 -21.85 -5.33 26.93
C PHE A 262 -22.17 -6.84 26.91
N ALA A 263 -23.00 -7.33 25.99
CA ALA A 263 -23.35 -8.75 25.92
C ALA A 263 -22.78 -9.43 24.66
N VAL A 264 -23.03 -8.85 23.48
CA VAL A 264 -22.63 -9.47 22.20
C VAL A 264 -21.12 -9.40 22.00
N ARG A 265 -20.50 -8.23 22.23
CA ARG A 265 -19.05 -8.03 22.07
C ARG A 265 -18.20 -8.99 22.90
N PRO A 266 -18.40 -9.17 24.22
CA PRO A 266 -17.58 -10.11 24.99
C PRO A 266 -17.80 -11.56 24.56
N CYS A 267 -19.03 -11.95 24.18
CA CYS A 267 -19.30 -13.29 23.64
C CYS A 267 -18.56 -13.51 22.32
N PHE A 268 -18.62 -12.54 21.42
CA PHE A 268 -17.91 -12.57 20.14
C PHE A 268 -16.39 -12.62 20.32
N MET A 269 -15.84 -11.81 21.24
CA MET A 269 -14.42 -11.86 21.59
C MET A 269 -14.00 -13.20 22.19
N TYR A 270 -14.81 -13.79 23.06
CA TYR A 270 -14.55 -15.12 23.62
C TYR A 270 -14.49 -16.19 22.51
N MET A 271 -15.44 -16.17 21.58
CA MET A 271 -15.45 -17.05 20.41
C MET A 271 -14.20 -16.86 19.53
N LEU A 272 -13.84 -15.62 19.25
CA LEU A 272 -12.67 -15.30 18.41
C LEU A 272 -11.36 -15.77 19.05
N ARG A 273 -11.21 -15.62 20.37
CA ARG A 273 -10.05 -16.13 21.13
C ARG A 273 -10.01 -17.65 21.12
N ARG A 274 -11.15 -18.32 21.35
CA ARG A 274 -11.24 -19.78 21.36
C ARG A 274 -10.93 -20.41 20.00
N THR A 275 -11.30 -19.74 18.91
CA THR A 275 -11.05 -20.21 17.54
C THR A 275 -9.66 -19.83 17.00
N GLY A 276 -8.88 -19.03 17.74
CA GLY A 276 -7.58 -18.53 17.27
C GLY A 276 -7.67 -17.55 16.08
N SER A 277 -8.87 -17.09 15.74
CA SER A 277 -9.11 -16.27 14.53
C SER A 277 -8.51 -14.86 14.64
N LEU A 278 -8.21 -14.38 15.85
CA LEU A 278 -7.48 -13.12 16.06
C LEU A 278 -6.04 -13.16 15.53
N ALA A 279 -5.37 -14.33 15.56
CA ALA A 279 -3.98 -14.47 15.12
C ALA A 279 -3.91 -14.99 13.67
N ASN A 280 -4.69 -16.03 13.37
CA ASN A 280 -4.62 -16.73 12.07
C ASN A 280 -5.53 -16.09 11.00
N GLY A 281 -6.40 -15.15 11.38
CA GLY A 281 -7.41 -14.55 10.51
C GLY A 281 -8.78 -15.23 10.60
N PRO A 282 -9.83 -14.61 10.03
CA PRO A 282 -11.19 -15.10 10.12
C PRO A 282 -11.38 -16.42 9.35
N THR A 283 -11.74 -17.49 10.06
CA THR A 283 -12.20 -18.74 9.46
C THR A 283 -13.55 -18.54 8.76
N GLN A 284 -13.91 -19.42 7.82
CA GLN A 284 -15.19 -19.33 7.10
C GLN A 284 -16.40 -19.29 8.07
N THR A 285 -16.35 -20.06 9.16
CA THR A 285 -17.37 -20.05 10.21
C THR A 285 -17.48 -18.69 10.90
N VAL A 286 -16.35 -18.04 11.21
CA VAL A 286 -16.36 -16.72 11.84
C VAL A 286 -16.88 -15.64 10.89
N VAL A 287 -16.53 -15.71 9.60
CA VAL A 287 -17.12 -14.83 8.58
C VAL A 287 -18.64 -15.03 8.53
N ALA A 288 -19.11 -16.28 8.48
CA ALA A 288 -20.53 -16.60 8.44
C ALA A 288 -21.29 -16.10 9.68
N VAL A 289 -20.74 -16.31 10.89
CA VAL A 289 -21.31 -15.80 12.13
C VAL A 289 -21.35 -14.28 12.15
N THR A 290 -20.31 -13.61 11.64
CA THR A 290 -20.27 -12.15 11.59
C THR A 290 -21.32 -11.60 10.64
N VAL A 291 -21.45 -12.17 9.43
CA VAL A 291 -22.51 -11.80 8.47
C VAL A 291 -23.90 -12.07 9.05
N LEU A 292 -24.10 -13.19 9.74
CA LEU A 292 -25.37 -13.49 10.41
C LEU A 292 -25.69 -12.43 11.48
N LEU A 293 -24.69 -12.01 12.26
CA LEU A 293 -24.84 -10.98 13.28
C LEU A 293 -25.19 -9.62 12.66
N VAL A 294 -24.56 -9.27 11.53
CA VAL A 294 -24.88 -8.07 10.75
C VAL A 294 -26.34 -8.09 10.27
N LEU A 295 -26.79 -9.21 9.70
CA LEU A 295 -28.17 -9.36 9.22
C LEU A 295 -29.18 -9.34 10.38
N ALA A 296 -28.88 -10.01 11.50
CA ALA A 296 -29.72 -10.02 12.69
C ALA A 296 -29.85 -8.62 13.32
N SER A 297 -28.74 -7.88 13.39
CA SER A 297 -28.74 -6.50 13.90
C SER A 297 -29.49 -5.54 12.96
N SER A 298 -29.32 -5.70 11.65
CA SER A 298 -30.05 -4.94 10.64
C SER A 298 -31.56 -5.19 10.72
N PHE A 299 -31.97 -6.45 10.92
CA PHE A 299 -33.36 -6.82 11.16
C PHE A 299 -33.92 -6.20 12.45
N PHE A 300 -33.19 -6.28 13.57
CA PHE A 300 -33.65 -5.76 14.85
C PHE A 300 -33.82 -4.24 14.84
N THR A 301 -32.85 -3.51 14.28
CA THR A 301 -32.96 -2.04 14.13
C THR A 301 -34.12 -1.64 13.24
N GLY A 302 -34.38 -2.39 12.16
CA GLY A 302 -35.57 -2.22 11.32
C GLY A 302 -36.89 -2.37 12.08
N ILE A 303 -36.99 -3.35 12.99
CA ILE A 303 -38.20 -3.58 13.82
C ILE A 303 -38.45 -2.42 14.78
N ILE A 304 -37.39 -1.85 15.37
CA ILE A 304 -37.51 -0.72 16.31
C ILE A 304 -38.01 0.55 15.60
N GLY A 305 -37.97 0.60 14.25
CA GLY A 305 -38.31 1.79 13.47
C GLY A 305 -37.10 2.70 13.20
N ILE A 306 -35.89 2.20 13.45
CA ILE A 306 -34.62 2.79 13.01
C ILE A 306 -34.27 2.19 11.64
N HIS A 307 -33.47 2.88 10.83
CA HIS A 307 -33.06 2.34 9.52
C HIS A 307 -32.18 1.08 9.69
N PRO A 308 -32.40 -0.02 8.93
CA PRO A 308 -31.66 -1.29 9.10
C PRO A 308 -30.12 -1.17 9.01
N ILE A 309 -29.64 -0.22 8.22
CA ILE A 309 -28.20 0.04 8.04
C ILE A 309 -27.47 0.39 9.35
N PHE A 310 -28.18 0.96 10.33
CA PHE A 310 -27.59 1.28 11.64
C PHE A 310 -27.20 0.02 12.41
N GLY A 311 -27.98 -1.05 12.28
CA GLY A 311 -27.65 -2.33 12.89
C GLY A 311 -26.34 -2.90 12.34
N ALA A 312 -26.16 -2.85 11.02
CA ALA A 312 -24.91 -3.25 10.39
C ALA A 312 -23.71 -2.42 10.85
N PHE A 313 -23.86 -1.09 10.85
CA PHE A 313 -22.81 -0.18 11.29
C PHE A 313 -22.37 -0.43 12.75
N MET A 314 -23.32 -0.69 13.66
CA MET A 314 -23.00 -1.00 15.06
C MET A 314 -22.22 -2.32 15.22
N ILE A 315 -22.52 -3.34 14.41
CA ILE A 315 -21.73 -4.59 14.44
C ILE A 315 -20.32 -4.36 13.89
N GLY A 316 -20.17 -3.47 12.89
CA GLY A 316 -18.86 -3.03 12.40
C GLY A 316 -18.04 -2.36 13.50
N LEU A 317 -18.62 -1.36 14.17
CA LEU A 317 -17.97 -0.65 15.30
C LEU A 317 -17.63 -1.56 16.49
N MET A 318 -18.38 -2.65 16.66
CA MET A 318 -18.16 -3.63 17.73
C MET A 318 -16.96 -4.54 17.44
N ALA A 319 -16.67 -4.79 16.16
CA ALA A 319 -15.66 -5.75 15.76
C ALA A 319 -14.26 -5.30 16.24
N PRO A 320 -13.42 -6.24 16.69
CA PRO A 320 -12.09 -5.88 17.15
C PRO A 320 -11.14 -5.61 15.98
N HIS A 321 -10.49 -4.45 16.02
CA HIS A 321 -9.32 -4.14 15.20
C HIS A 321 -8.05 -4.88 15.69
N GLU A 322 -8.06 -5.37 16.93
CA GLU A 322 -6.94 -6.12 17.50
C GLU A 322 -6.56 -7.34 16.64
N GLY A 323 -5.29 -7.40 16.24
CA GLY A 323 -4.76 -8.53 15.46
C GLY A 323 -5.07 -8.51 13.97
N GLY A 324 -5.50 -7.36 13.43
CA GLY A 324 -5.79 -7.22 12.01
C GLY A 324 -7.01 -8.05 11.57
N PHE A 325 -7.88 -8.42 12.51
CA PHE A 325 -9.11 -9.16 12.22
C PHE A 325 -10.04 -8.33 11.33
N ALA A 326 -10.24 -7.05 11.65
CA ALA A 326 -11.07 -6.13 10.88
C ALA A 326 -10.58 -5.98 9.43
N VAL A 327 -9.26 -5.83 9.23
CA VAL A 327 -8.64 -5.78 7.90
C VAL A 327 -8.87 -7.06 7.12
N LYS A 328 -8.56 -8.24 7.69
CA LYS A 328 -8.73 -9.53 7.00
C LYS A 328 -10.20 -9.85 6.70
N LEU A 329 -11.12 -9.41 7.55
CA LEU A 329 -12.55 -9.59 7.32
C LEU A 329 -13.04 -8.67 6.20
N THR A 330 -12.55 -7.43 6.17
CA THR A 330 -12.80 -6.47 5.09
C THR A 330 -12.32 -7.02 3.76
N GLU A 331 -11.08 -7.53 3.66
CA GLU A 331 -10.54 -8.14 2.43
C GLU A 331 -11.42 -9.24 1.83
N LYS A 332 -12.11 -10.03 2.67
CA LYS A 332 -12.98 -11.13 2.21
C LYS A 332 -14.32 -10.66 1.66
N LEU A 333 -14.80 -9.50 2.09
CA LEU A 333 -16.14 -8.99 1.76
C LEU A 333 -16.11 -7.80 0.81
N GLU A 334 -15.02 -7.02 0.83
CA GLU A 334 -14.87 -5.76 0.10
C GLU A 334 -15.04 -5.94 -1.42
N ASP A 335 -14.42 -6.95 -2.04
CA ASP A 335 -14.52 -7.17 -3.49
C ASP A 335 -15.98 -7.43 -3.91
N LEU A 336 -16.73 -8.25 -3.15
CA LEU A 336 -18.14 -8.53 -3.43
C LEU A 336 -18.99 -7.25 -3.26
N VAL A 337 -18.76 -6.51 -2.18
CA VAL A 337 -19.54 -5.29 -1.90
C VAL A 337 -19.22 -4.19 -2.91
N SER A 338 -17.95 -3.89 -3.17
CA SER A 338 -17.50 -2.79 -4.02
C SER A 338 -17.70 -3.05 -5.52
N VAL A 339 -17.60 -4.29 -5.99
CA VAL A 339 -17.74 -4.60 -7.43
C VAL A 339 -19.19 -4.80 -7.83
N LEU A 340 -20.00 -5.47 -6.99
CA LEU A 340 -21.37 -5.84 -7.33
C LEU A 340 -22.39 -4.91 -6.67
N PHE A 341 -22.38 -4.81 -5.35
CA PHE A 341 -23.49 -4.24 -4.59
C PHE A 341 -23.50 -2.71 -4.55
N LEU A 342 -22.33 -2.11 -4.37
CA LEU A 342 -22.16 -0.67 -4.20
C LEU A 342 -22.55 0.08 -5.50
N PRO A 343 -22.15 -0.34 -6.71
CA PRO A 343 -22.63 0.27 -7.96
C PRO A 343 -24.15 0.21 -8.13
N LEU A 344 -24.81 -0.88 -7.72
CA LEU A 344 -26.28 -1.01 -7.80
C LEU A 344 -26.97 0.03 -6.91
N TYR A 345 -26.42 0.26 -5.72
CA TYR A 345 -26.97 1.25 -4.79
C TYR A 345 -26.85 2.69 -5.32
N PHE A 346 -25.69 3.08 -5.84
CA PHE A 346 -25.55 4.43 -6.40
C PHE A 346 -26.25 4.59 -7.74
N ALA A 347 -26.40 3.52 -8.51
CA ALA A 347 -27.31 3.52 -9.65
C ALA A 347 -28.75 3.80 -9.20
N LEU A 348 -29.27 3.12 -8.16
CA LEU A 348 -30.61 3.41 -7.61
C LEU A 348 -30.78 4.89 -7.23
N SER A 349 -29.76 5.46 -6.57
CA SER A 349 -29.73 6.86 -6.19
C SER A 349 -29.74 7.80 -7.41
N GLY A 350 -28.90 7.52 -8.41
CA GLY A 350 -28.85 8.28 -9.65
C GLY A 350 -30.10 8.15 -10.51
N LEU A 351 -30.77 6.98 -10.53
CA LEU A 351 -32.06 6.81 -11.20
C LEU A 351 -33.17 7.67 -10.58
N SER A 352 -33.03 7.99 -9.29
CA SER A 352 -33.91 8.93 -8.58
C SER A 352 -33.50 10.40 -8.80
N THR A 353 -32.38 10.68 -9.47
CA THR A 353 -31.97 12.04 -9.77
C THR A 353 -32.57 12.51 -11.10
N ASN A 354 -33.35 13.60 -11.05
CA ASN A 354 -34.00 14.16 -12.24
C ASN A 354 -33.61 15.62 -12.45
N LEU A 355 -32.57 15.83 -13.26
CA LEU A 355 -32.07 17.16 -13.62
C LEU A 355 -33.10 17.98 -14.42
N GLY A 356 -34.10 17.32 -15.05
CA GLY A 356 -35.19 18.01 -15.73
C GLY A 356 -36.10 18.81 -14.79
N LEU A 357 -36.09 18.52 -13.48
CA LEU A 357 -36.84 19.28 -12.48
C LEU A 357 -36.19 20.62 -12.12
N LEU A 358 -34.93 20.84 -12.52
CA LEU A 358 -34.17 22.09 -12.34
C LEU A 358 -34.38 23.01 -13.55
N ASN A 359 -35.63 23.39 -13.81
CA ASN A 359 -36.01 24.13 -15.02
C ASN A 359 -36.16 25.65 -14.83
N THR A 360 -36.20 26.12 -13.59
CA THR A 360 -36.50 27.52 -13.25
C THR A 360 -35.25 28.23 -12.73
N GLY A 361 -35.09 29.52 -13.05
CA GLY A 361 -33.94 30.33 -12.60
C GLY A 361 -33.79 30.38 -11.07
N ILE A 362 -34.91 30.42 -10.33
CA ILE A 362 -34.93 30.35 -8.86
C ILE A 362 -34.36 29.02 -8.37
N THR A 363 -34.72 27.90 -8.99
CA THR A 363 -34.19 26.58 -8.61
C THR A 363 -32.69 26.48 -8.84
N TRP A 364 -32.18 27.03 -9.95
CA TRP A 364 -30.73 27.12 -10.20
C TRP A 364 -30.03 28.06 -9.21
N ALA A 365 -30.67 29.15 -8.79
CA ALA A 365 -30.14 30.02 -7.73
C ALA A 365 -30.00 29.24 -6.41
N TYR A 366 -30.96 28.38 -6.06
CA TYR A 366 -30.83 27.48 -4.91
C TYR A 366 -29.74 26.42 -5.10
N VAL A 367 -29.56 25.87 -6.31
CA VAL A 367 -28.42 24.96 -6.60
C VAL A 367 -27.09 25.64 -6.30
N VAL A 368 -26.87 26.82 -6.87
CA VAL A 368 -25.64 27.59 -6.67
C VAL A 368 -25.50 28.02 -5.20
N GLY A 369 -26.57 28.47 -4.56
CA GLY A 369 -26.57 28.88 -3.16
C GLY A 369 -26.23 27.74 -2.20
N VAL A 370 -26.83 26.56 -2.39
CA VAL A 370 -26.53 25.35 -1.61
C VAL A 370 -25.09 24.90 -1.83
N CYS A 371 -24.61 24.90 -3.08
CA CYS A 371 -23.20 24.58 -3.37
C CYS A 371 -22.24 25.55 -2.69
N ALA A 372 -22.49 26.86 -2.82
CA ALA A 372 -21.64 27.90 -2.23
C ALA A 372 -21.60 27.76 -0.72
N VAL A 373 -22.75 27.62 -0.06
CA VAL A 373 -22.80 27.48 1.40
C VAL A 373 -22.16 26.18 1.87
N ALA A 374 -22.37 25.06 1.18
CA ALA A 374 -21.70 23.80 1.49
C ALA A 374 -20.18 23.97 1.43
N TRP A 375 -19.69 24.62 0.38
CA TRP A 375 -18.27 24.79 0.14
C TRP A 375 -17.62 25.76 1.14
N PHE A 376 -18.16 26.97 1.27
CA PHE A 376 -17.63 27.99 2.19
C PHE A 376 -17.81 27.59 3.65
N GLY A 377 -18.96 27.03 4.02
CA GLY A 377 -19.21 26.63 5.40
C GLY A 377 -18.21 25.60 5.91
N LYS A 378 -17.89 24.61 5.08
CA LYS A 378 -16.91 23.57 5.39
C LYS A 378 -15.47 24.08 5.38
N ILE A 379 -15.08 24.81 4.33
CA ILE A 379 -13.73 25.36 4.21
C ILE A 379 -13.44 26.32 5.37
N ILE A 380 -14.34 27.27 5.66
CA ILE A 380 -14.14 28.26 6.71
C ILE A 380 -14.08 27.59 8.07
N GLY A 381 -15.00 26.65 8.36
CA GLY A 381 -15.05 25.94 9.65
C GLY A 381 -13.76 25.14 9.91
N GLY A 382 -13.31 24.37 8.93
CA GLY A 382 -12.08 23.58 9.05
C GLY A 382 -10.80 24.43 9.08
N THR A 383 -10.75 25.51 8.29
CA THR A 383 -9.59 26.42 8.25
C THR A 383 -9.43 27.19 9.55
N LEU A 384 -10.54 27.71 10.11
CA LEU A 384 -10.48 28.49 11.33
C LEU A 384 -10.06 27.61 12.52
N ALA A 385 -10.65 26.41 12.66
CA ALA A 385 -10.33 25.52 13.76
C ALA A 385 -8.89 24.98 13.70
N SER A 386 -8.40 24.62 12.51
CA SER A 386 -7.01 24.19 12.34
C SER A 386 -6.03 25.35 12.58
N ARG A 387 -6.36 26.57 12.17
CA ARG A 387 -5.52 27.75 12.40
C ARG A 387 -5.41 28.07 13.90
N LEU A 388 -6.51 27.98 14.63
CA LEU A 388 -6.53 28.12 16.10
C LEU A 388 -5.73 27.03 16.81
N SER A 389 -5.52 25.89 16.16
CA SER A 389 -4.70 24.78 16.65
C SER A 389 -3.20 24.93 16.33
N GLY A 390 -2.78 26.06 15.75
CA GLY A 390 -1.36 26.37 15.49
C GLY A 390 -0.82 25.98 14.11
N LEU A 391 -1.66 25.51 13.19
CA LEU A 391 -1.24 25.13 11.83
C LEU A 391 -1.01 26.36 10.93
N VAL A 392 -0.17 26.20 9.91
CA VAL A 392 0.11 27.25 8.93
C VAL A 392 -1.11 27.48 8.04
N TRP A 393 -1.36 28.72 7.59
CA TRP A 393 -2.51 29.07 6.73
C TRP A 393 -2.75 28.12 5.55
N ARG A 394 -1.69 27.68 4.86
CA ARG A 394 -1.82 26.73 3.74
C ARG A 394 -2.23 25.32 4.22
N GLU A 395 -1.69 24.85 5.33
CA GLU A 395 -2.13 23.58 5.95
C GLU A 395 -3.59 23.68 6.39
N SER A 396 -3.96 24.78 7.05
CA SER A 396 -5.32 25.04 7.52
C SER A 396 -6.34 25.07 6.39
N PHE A 397 -6.04 25.76 5.29
CA PHE A 397 -6.93 25.80 4.13
C PHE A 397 -7.04 24.42 3.47
N THR A 398 -5.93 23.67 3.38
CA THR A 398 -5.93 22.29 2.88
C THR A 398 -6.84 21.39 3.72
N ILE A 399 -6.79 21.51 5.06
CA ILE A 399 -7.68 20.78 5.99
C ILE A 399 -9.15 21.14 5.72
N GLY A 400 -9.49 22.42 5.59
CA GLY A 400 -10.87 22.86 5.30
C GLY A 400 -11.39 22.33 3.96
N CYS A 401 -10.53 22.27 2.94
CA CYS A 401 -10.88 21.74 1.62
C CYS A 401 -11.10 20.23 1.66
N LEU A 402 -10.23 19.49 2.34
CA LEU A 402 -10.37 18.05 2.57
C LEU A 402 -11.63 17.72 3.38
N MET A 403 -11.97 18.53 4.40
CA MET A 403 -13.21 18.40 5.17
C MET A 403 -14.49 18.73 4.38
N SER A 404 -14.36 19.37 3.21
CA SER A 404 -15.49 19.59 2.28
C SER A 404 -15.77 18.37 1.41
N CYS A 405 -14.95 17.32 1.51
CA CYS A 405 -15.15 16.07 0.79
C CYS A 405 -16.50 15.47 1.16
N LYS A 406 -17.31 15.31 0.13
CA LYS A 406 -18.59 14.63 0.19
C LYS A 406 -18.45 13.26 -0.45
N GLY A 407 -19.44 12.41 -0.30
CA GLY A 407 -19.23 11.02 -0.68
C GLY A 407 -20.41 10.11 -0.46
N LEU A 408 -20.09 8.81 -0.41
CA LEU A 408 -21.02 7.70 -0.32
C LEU A 408 -22.05 7.91 0.79
N VAL A 409 -21.58 8.27 1.98
CA VAL A 409 -22.40 8.41 3.19
C VAL A 409 -23.47 9.50 3.05
N GLU A 410 -23.14 10.63 2.42
CA GLU A 410 -24.11 11.71 2.25
C GLU A 410 -25.22 11.32 1.27
N LEU A 411 -24.88 10.68 0.15
CA LEU A 411 -25.89 10.17 -0.77
C LEU A 411 -26.79 9.14 -0.11
N ILE A 412 -26.25 8.32 0.79
CA ILE A 412 -27.05 7.39 1.60
C ILE A 412 -28.07 8.15 2.45
N VAL A 413 -27.62 9.17 3.17
CA VAL A 413 -28.48 10.06 3.97
C VAL A 413 -29.58 10.68 3.10
N LEU A 414 -29.22 11.22 1.92
CA LEU A 414 -30.17 11.83 1.00
C LEU A 414 -31.21 10.84 0.49
N ASN A 415 -30.83 9.59 0.16
CA ASN A 415 -31.78 8.56 -0.25
C ASN A 415 -32.73 8.18 0.88
N ILE A 416 -32.23 8.07 2.13
CA ILE A 416 -33.07 7.82 3.30
C ILE A 416 -34.06 8.97 3.49
N GLY A 417 -33.61 10.22 3.34
CA GLY A 417 -34.48 11.39 3.38
C GLY A 417 -35.56 11.40 2.30
N LEU A 418 -35.21 10.98 1.08
CA LEU A 418 -36.16 10.86 -0.02
C LEU A 418 -37.18 9.74 0.22
N GLN A 419 -36.74 8.56 0.70
CA GLN A 419 -37.62 7.44 1.03
C GLN A 419 -38.56 7.76 2.19
N ALA A 420 -38.06 8.48 3.20
CA ALA A 420 -38.87 9.01 4.30
C ALA A 420 -39.73 10.22 3.90
N LYS A 421 -39.69 10.64 2.63
CA LYS A 421 -40.42 11.79 2.06
C LYS A 421 -40.15 13.13 2.75
N ILE A 422 -38.96 13.25 3.36
CA ILE A 422 -38.43 14.49 3.96
C ILE A 422 -37.93 15.43 2.88
N LEU A 423 -37.33 14.88 1.83
CA LEU A 423 -36.89 15.62 0.67
C LEU A 423 -37.86 15.41 -0.49
N SER A 424 -38.16 16.48 -1.23
CA SER A 424 -38.78 16.33 -2.55
C SER A 424 -37.74 15.83 -3.56
N GLN A 425 -38.20 15.25 -4.66
CA GLN A 425 -37.29 14.81 -5.75
C GLN A 425 -36.39 15.96 -6.24
N ARG A 426 -36.93 17.19 -6.23
CA ARG A 426 -36.20 18.40 -6.63
C ARG A 426 -35.11 18.74 -5.61
N THR A 427 -35.43 18.83 -4.32
CA THR A 427 -34.43 19.09 -3.29
C THR A 427 -33.37 17.99 -3.26
N PHE A 428 -33.78 16.72 -3.35
CA PHE A 428 -32.85 15.60 -3.48
C PHE A 428 -31.87 15.80 -4.65
N THR A 429 -32.37 16.15 -5.83
CA THR A 429 -31.53 16.44 -7.01
C THR A 429 -30.56 17.60 -6.77
N ILE A 430 -30.99 18.67 -6.09
CA ILE A 430 -30.11 19.81 -5.74
C ILE A 430 -28.94 19.34 -4.87
N PHE A 431 -29.22 18.53 -3.84
CA PHE A 431 -28.19 18.04 -2.93
C PHE A 431 -27.26 17.01 -3.59
N VAL A 432 -27.78 16.15 -4.48
CA VAL A 432 -26.94 15.23 -5.27
C VAL A 432 -25.96 16.01 -6.15
N VAL A 433 -26.43 17.06 -6.85
CA VAL A 433 -25.56 17.92 -7.65
C VAL A 433 -24.50 18.61 -6.79
N MET A 434 -24.89 19.14 -5.64
CA MET A 434 -23.95 19.75 -4.70
C MET A 434 -22.88 18.76 -4.23
N ALA A 435 -23.26 17.55 -3.81
CA ALA A 435 -22.33 16.53 -3.35
C ALA A 435 -21.33 16.12 -4.45
N LEU A 436 -21.78 15.99 -5.70
CA LEU A 436 -20.91 15.69 -6.84
C LEU A 436 -19.92 16.83 -7.12
N LEU A 437 -20.40 18.08 -7.13
CA LEU A 437 -19.56 19.25 -7.43
C LEU A 437 -18.50 19.48 -6.36
N THR A 438 -18.86 19.43 -5.07
CA THR A 438 -17.90 19.66 -3.98
C THR A 438 -16.84 18.58 -3.94
N THR A 439 -17.23 17.31 -4.14
CA THR A 439 -16.29 16.18 -4.16
C THR A 439 -15.34 16.27 -5.35
N PHE A 440 -15.88 16.53 -6.54
CA PHE A 440 -15.07 16.67 -7.75
C PHE A 440 -14.05 17.81 -7.64
N ALA A 441 -14.44 18.92 -6.99
CA ALA A 441 -13.57 20.07 -6.75
C ALA A 441 -12.50 19.83 -5.65
N THR A 442 -12.74 18.92 -4.71
CA THR A 442 -11.85 18.72 -3.54
C THR A 442 -10.46 18.25 -3.94
N THR A 443 -10.35 17.22 -4.79
CA THR A 443 -9.06 16.66 -5.24
C THR A 443 -8.16 17.68 -5.96
N PRO A 444 -8.60 18.35 -7.04
CA PRO A 444 -7.74 19.30 -7.77
C PRO A 444 -7.34 20.49 -6.90
N LEU A 445 -8.24 20.95 -6.03
CA LEU A 445 -7.98 22.07 -5.14
C LEU A 445 -6.91 21.71 -4.09
N THR A 446 -6.99 20.51 -3.50
CA THR A 446 -5.98 20.01 -2.56
C THR A 446 -4.59 19.91 -3.20
N VAL A 447 -4.51 19.39 -4.44
CA VAL A 447 -3.24 19.31 -5.18
C VAL A 447 -2.64 20.69 -5.44
N TRP A 448 -3.48 21.67 -5.78
CA TRP A 448 -3.05 23.04 -6.01
C TRP A 448 -2.56 23.73 -4.73
N LEU A 449 -3.25 23.52 -3.61
CA LEU A 449 -2.92 24.15 -2.32
C LEU A 449 -1.70 23.55 -1.64
N TYR A 450 -1.52 22.23 -1.74
CA TYR A 450 -0.53 21.49 -0.97
C TYR A 450 0.39 20.62 -1.86
N PRO A 451 1.17 21.25 -2.76
CA PRO A 451 2.02 20.53 -3.71
C PRO A 451 3.24 19.87 -3.03
N PRO A 452 3.83 18.81 -3.64
CA PRO A 452 4.92 18.03 -3.02
C PRO A 452 6.16 18.83 -2.63
N TRP A 453 6.51 19.87 -3.41
CA TRP A 453 7.64 20.75 -3.09
C TRP A 453 7.42 21.53 -1.79
N TYR A 454 6.17 21.94 -1.51
CA TYR A 454 5.82 22.69 -0.32
C TYR A 454 5.80 21.79 0.91
N GLN A 455 5.36 20.54 0.74
CA GLN A 455 5.43 19.50 1.77
C GLN A 455 6.87 19.32 2.26
N ARG A 456 7.80 19.10 1.32
CA ARG A 456 9.23 18.93 1.63
C ARG A 456 9.85 20.17 2.28
N LYS A 457 9.51 21.38 1.78
CA LYS A 457 9.96 22.63 2.41
C LYS A 457 9.47 22.73 3.85
N LEU A 458 8.19 22.43 4.09
CA LEU A 458 7.61 22.56 5.43
C LEU A 458 8.17 21.53 6.41
N GLU A 459 8.43 20.30 5.97
CA GLU A 459 9.09 19.28 6.77
C GLU A 459 10.51 19.70 7.17
N LEU A 460 11.30 20.21 6.23
CA LEU A 460 12.65 20.70 6.51
C LEU A 460 12.63 21.91 7.47
N TRP A 461 11.67 22.81 7.33
CA TRP A 461 11.49 23.94 8.23
C TRP A 461 11.08 23.50 9.65
N LYS A 462 10.13 22.56 9.77
CA LYS A 462 9.73 21.98 11.07
C LYS A 462 10.85 21.19 11.74
N GLN A 463 11.77 20.63 10.95
CA GLN A 463 12.98 19.96 11.46
C GLN A 463 14.10 20.95 11.84
N GLY A 464 13.91 22.26 11.68
CA GLY A 464 14.93 23.27 11.97
C GLY A 464 16.11 23.30 11.01
N LYS A 465 16.03 22.57 9.87
CA LYS A 465 17.14 22.46 8.90
C LYS A 465 17.22 23.64 7.94
N ILE A 466 16.10 24.34 7.76
CA ILE A 466 16.01 25.52 6.89
C ILE A 466 15.21 26.62 7.56
N ASP A 467 15.56 27.86 7.25
CA ASP A 467 14.75 29.04 7.54
C ASP A 467 13.46 29.03 6.71
N TRP A 468 12.49 29.87 7.10
CA TRP A 468 11.23 30.02 6.38
C TRP A 468 11.44 30.41 4.90
N ASP A 469 12.52 31.14 4.60
CA ASP A 469 12.90 31.54 3.25
C ASP A 469 13.53 30.40 2.43
N GLY A 470 13.90 29.30 3.09
CA GLY A 470 14.46 28.10 2.45
C GLY A 470 15.99 28.01 2.49
N ASN A 471 16.65 28.92 3.21
CA ASN A 471 18.09 28.86 3.43
C ASN A 471 18.43 27.82 4.50
N PRO A 472 19.47 26.98 4.32
CA PRO A 472 19.91 26.05 5.35
C PRO A 472 20.43 26.81 6.58
N ILE A 473 19.99 26.41 7.78
CA ILE A 473 20.50 26.95 9.04
C ILE A 473 21.73 26.11 9.42
N PRO A 474 22.93 26.71 9.56
CA PRO A 474 24.09 25.99 10.08
C PRO A 474 23.81 25.55 11.52
N HIS A 475 23.94 24.26 11.82
CA HIS A 475 23.97 23.77 13.20
C HIS A 475 25.43 23.84 13.69
N ASP A 476 25.69 24.63 14.74
CA ASP A 476 27.02 24.73 15.37
C ASP A 476 27.48 23.41 16.03
N ASP A 477 26.61 22.41 16.18
CA ASP A 477 26.95 21.09 16.75
C ASP A 477 27.66 20.16 15.75
N ASP A 478 27.69 20.48 14.45
CA ASP A 478 28.36 19.66 13.43
C ASP A 478 29.82 20.10 13.19
N ALA A 479 30.33 21.13 13.88
CA ALA A 479 31.70 21.64 13.67
C ALA A 479 32.76 21.05 14.62
N ASP A 480 32.37 20.58 15.81
CA ASP A 480 33.31 20.20 16.86
C ASP A 480 33.42 18.68 17.10
N GLU A 481 32.49 17.85 16.60
CA GLU A 481 32.59 16.37 16.73
C GLU A 481 33.24 15.69 15.51
N ASP A 482 33.33 16.35 14.35
CA ASP A 482 33.74 15.69 13.11
C ASP A 482 35.26 15.58 12.93
N HIS A 483 36.08 16.49 13.47
CA HIS A 483 37.52 16.45 13.20
C HIS A 483 38.37 15.49 14.05
N GLU A 484 37.91 15.09 15.25
CA GLU A 484 38.61 14.07 16.05
C GLU A 484 38.08 12.64 15.84
N ALA A 485 36.82 12.49 15.39
CA ALA A 485 36.23 11.20 15.07
C ALA A 485 36.58 10.70 13.65
N GLU A 486 36.83 11.60 12.70
CA GLU A 486 37.13 11.26 11.31
C GLU A 486 38.49 10.55 11.14
N ILE A 487 39.49 10.90 11.96
CA ILE A 487 40.83 10.27 11.93
C ILE A 487 40.82 8.85 12.52
N LEU A 488 39.83 8.49 13.34
CA LEU A 488 39.67 7.15 13.93
C LEU A 488 38.65 6.26 13.19
N SER A 489 37.93 6.79 12.19
CA SER A 489 36.75 6.15 11.58
C SER A 489 37.03 5.20 10.40
N GLN A 490 38.27 5.08 9.92
CA GLN A 490 38.58 4.40 8.64
C GLN A 490 38.42 2.86 8.61
N THR A 491 37.89 2.21 9.65
CA THR A 491 37.84 0.73 9.72
C THR A 491 36.45 0.09 9.84
N ASP A 492 35.36 0.84 10.04
CA ASP A 492 33.99 0.31 10.06
C ASP A 492 33.12 1.05 9.04
N VAL A 493 32.71 0.36 7.99
CA VAL A 493 32.07 0.94 6.81
C VAL A 493 30.53 0.93 6.90
N ALA A 494 29.97 -0.01 7.66
CA ALA A 494 28.53 -0.22 7.79
C ALA A 494 28.15 -0.44 9.26
N ARG A 495 27.94 0.63 10.03
CA ARG A 495 27.51 0.57 11.43
C ARG A 495 26.00 0.64 11.57
N ARG A 496 25.37 1.50 10.78
CA ARG A 496 23.91 1.65 10.69
C ARG A 496 23.42 1.07 9.37
N VAL A 497 22.79 -0.09 9.42
CA VAL A 497 22.34 -0.80 8.22
C VAL A 497 20.82 -0.75 8.13
N LEU A 498 20.28 -0.28 7.02
CA LEU A 498 18.85 -0.37 6.69
C LEU A 498 18.61 -1.60 5.82
N VAL A 499 17.76 -2.51 6.25
CA VAL A 499 17.43 -3.75 5.55
C VAL A 499 16.00 -3.68 5.04
N TYR A 500 15.81 -3.85 3.73
CA TYR A 500 14.48 -3.97 3.15
C TYR A 500 13.94 -5.39 3.36
N LEU A 501 12.97 -5.55 4.25
CA LEU A 501 12.36 -6.84 4.58
C LEU A 501 11.33 -7.23 3.53
N ARG A 502 11.49 -8.43 2.97
CA ARG A 502 10.48 -9.14 2.17
C ARG A 502 10.41 -10.60 2.60
N LEU A 503 9.24 -11.21 2.46
CA LEU A 503 9.02 -12.60 2.89
C LEU A 503 9.81 -13.63 2.05
N ASP A 504 9.96 -13.38 0.75
CA ASP A 504 10.76 -14.20 -0.18
C ASP A 504 12.27 -14.04 0.05
N GLY A 505 12.73 -12.83 0.38
CA GLY A 505 14.14 -12.54 0.64
C GLY A 505 14.66 -12.81 2.06
N LEU A 506 13.82 -13.34 2.97
CA LEU A 506 14.17 -13.52 4.38
C LEU A 506 15.40 -14.42 4.61
N PRO A 507 15.55 -15.58 3.95
CA PRO A 507 16.71 -16.45 4.15
C PRO A 507 18.03 -15.74 3.85
N SER A 508 18.08 -15.02 2.73
CA SER A 508 19.26 -14.28 2.26
C SER A 508 19.61 -13.11 3.18
N LEU A 509 18.59 -12.50 3.79
CA LEU A 509 18.80 -11.49 4.82
C LEU A 509 19.32 -12.09 6.12
N PHE A 510 18.86 -13.27 6.53
CA PHE A 510 19.36 -13.93 7.73
C PHE A 510 20.82 -14.36 7.59
N THR A 511 21.21 -14.92 6.44
CA THR A 511 22.62 -15.26 6.17
C THR A 511 23.48 -14.01 6.22
N MET A 512 23.07 -12.95 5.52
CA MET A 512 23.78 -11.67 5.47
C MET A 512 23.91 -11.00 6.84
N VAL A 513 22.80 -10.92 7.59
CA VAL A 513 22.75 -10.28 8.92
C VAL A 513 23.52 -11.09 9.96
N SER A 514 23.59 -12.42 9.82
CA SER A 514 24.41 -13.26 10.70
C SER A 514 25.90 -12.95 10.64
N MET A 515 26.39 -12.46 9.49
CA MET A 515 27.80 -12.08 9.34
C MET A 515 28.15 -10.83 10.16
N PHE A 516 27.18 -9.98 10.50
CA PHE A 516 27.37 -8.82 11.38
C PHE A 516 27.41 -9.17 12.88
N ALA A 517 27.02 -10.40 13.27
CA ALA A 517 26.96 -10.79 14.66
C ALA A 517 28.36 -10.95 15.26
N HIS A 518 28.80 -10.01 16.09
CA HIS A 518 30.08 -10.10 16.79
C HIS A 518 29.89 -10.86 18.12
N GLN A 519 30.61 -11.97 18.30
CA GLN A 519 30.67 -12.65 19.61
C GLN A 519 31.44 -11.77 20.60
N HIS A 520 30.89 -11.56 21.80
CA HIS A 520 31.62 -10.95 22.91
C HIS A 520 32.84 -11.81 23.23
N ASP A 521 34.04 -11.26 23.08
CA ASP A 521 35.24 -11.90 23.61
C ASP A 521 35.20 -11.86 25.14
N GLU A 522 35.06 -13.04 25.76
CA GLU A 522 35.35 -13.28 27.18
C GLU A 522 36.85 -13.11 27.53
N LEU A 523 37.69 -12.63 26.61
CA LEU A 523 39.15 -12.61 26.77
C LEU A 523 39.70 -11.54 27.71
N CYS A 524 38.86 -10.63 28.25
CA CYS A 524 39.35 -9.57 29.16
C CYS A 524 39.50 -9.98 30.64
N ILE A 525 39.21 -11.24 31.03
CA ILE A 525 39.33 -11.67 32.45
C ILE A 525 40.61 -12.47 32.74
N GLN A 526 41.40 -12.91 31.75
CA GLN A 526 42.47 -13.90 31.99
C GLN A 526 43.88 -13.37 32.30
N HIS A 527 44.10 -12.09 32.57
CA HIS A 527 45.42 -11.58 33.02
C HIS A 527 45.35 -10.86 34.37
N ARG A 528 44.98 -11.58 35.44
CA ARG A 528 45.39 -11.20 36.79
C ARG A 528 45.56 -12.45 37.68
N ARG A 529 46.72 -13.11 37.56
CA ARG A 529 47.18 -14.02 38.63
C ARG A 529 47.52 -13.18 39.86
N PRO A 530 47.00 -13.49 41.06
CA PRO A 530 47.38 -12.78 42.27
C PRO A 530 48.69 -13.36 42.79
N THR A 531 49.78 -12.61 42.67
CA THR A 531 50.99 -12.88 43.47
C THR A 531 50.86 -12.14 44.80
N THR A 532 50.86 -12.91 45.87
CA THR A 532 51.02 -12.54 47.29
C THR A 532 52.26 -11.67 47.55
N ASN A 533 52.09 -10.48 48.14
CA ASN A 533 52.59 -10.08 49.48
C ASN A 533 52.61 -8.53 49.68
N ASP A 534 52.30 -8.16 50.92
CA ASP A 534 52.65 -6.95 51.68
C ASP A 534 52.02 -5.56 51.39
N ASN A 535 51.11 -5.21 52.31
CA ASN A 535 51.02 -3.95 53.07
C ASN A 535 51.69 -2.69 52.48
N GLN A 536 50.89 -1.83 51.85
CA GLN A 536 50.88 -0.37 52.05
C GLN A 536 49.71 0.28 51.26
N PRO A 537 49.02 1.30 51.80
CA PRO A 537 48.03 2.06 51.03
C PRO A 537 48.76 3.16 50.25
N GLN A 538 49.16 2.88 49.01
CA GLN A 538 49.62 3.92 48.08
C GLN A 538 48.56 4.19 47.02
N GLN A 539 48.11 5.45 47.01
CA GLN A 539 47.33 6.07 45.96
C GLN A 539 48.10 5.98 44.63
N THR A 540 47.70 5.09 43.74
CA THR A 540 48.03 5.19 42.33
C THR A 540 46.93 5.98 41.63
N ILE A 541 47.27 7.22 41.27
CA ILE A 541 46.52 8.02 40.30
C ILE A 541 46.47 7.18 39.02
N MET A 542 45.27 6.71 38.64
CA MET A 542 45.02 6.14 37.32
C MET A 542 45.36 7.22 36.30
N ASN A 543 46.32 6.97 35.42
CA ASN A 543 46.57 7.82 34.28
C ASN A 543 45.28 7.87 33.44
N ASP A 544 44.76 9.08 33.21
CA ASP A 544 43.52 9.33 32.46
C ASP A 544 43.52 8.69 31.06
N GLY A 545 44.70 8.37 30.50
CA GLY A 545 44.83 7.65 29.23
C GLY A 545 44.34 6.20 29.23
N GLU A 546 44.47 5.46 30.33
CA GLU A 546 43.99 4.06 30.41
C GLU A 546 42.50 3.97 30.78
N ALA A 547 42.00 4.96 31.53
CA ALA A 547 40.56 5.13 31.77
C ALA A 547 39.84 5.57 30.49
N LEU A 548 40.43 6.47 29.70
CA LEU A 548 39.93 6.84 28.37
C LEU A 548 39.97 5.67 27.39
N ALA A 549 41.03 4.83 27.40
CA ALA A 549 41.10 3.63 26.56
C ALA A 549 40.05 2.56 26.94
N SER A 550 39.75 2.41 28.23
CA SER A 550 38.70 1.49 28.72
C SER A 550 37.27 2.02 28.51
N VAL A 551 37.08 3.34 28.44
CA VAL A 551 35.80 3.95 28.02
C VAL A 551 35.65 3.96 26.50
N ALA A 552 36.73 4.16 25.74
CA ALA A 552 36.77 4.12 24.28
C ALA A 552 36.53 2.70 23.70
N THR A 553 36.71 1.65 24.50
CA THR A 553 36.48 0.25 24.09
C THR A 553 35.05 -0.25 24.30
N MET A 554 34.12 0.57 24.83
CA MET A 554 32.69 0.32 24.68
C MET A 554 32.24 0.63 23.23
N ARG A 555 32.66 -0.21 22.28
CA ARG A 555 32.18 -0.15 20.90
C ARG A 555 30.67 -0.38 20.88
N ARG A 556 29.90 0.62 20.44
CA ARG A 556 28.44 0.50 20.26
C ARG A 556 28.15 -0.60 19.23
N PRO A 557 27.21 -1.53 19.49
CA PRO A 557 26.88 -2.61 18.56
C PRO A 557 26.30 -2.06 17.25
N SER A 558 26.55 -2.75 16.14
CA SER A 558 25.96 -2.44 14.83
C SER A 558 24.42 -2.42 14.92
N GLN A 559 23.82 -1.34 14.44
CA GLN A 559 22.37 -1.11 14.50
C GLN A 559 21.75 -1.47 13.17
N ILE A 560 20.81 -2.42 13.21
CA ILE A 560 20.11 -2.91 12.02
C ILE A 560 18.67 -2.42 12.09
N HIS A 561 18.32 -1.53 11.16
CA HIS A 561 16.96 -1.06 10.99
C HIS A 561 16.32 -1.88 9.87
N ALA A 562 15.22 -2.57 10.17
CA ALA A 562 14.53 -3.41 9.23
C ALA A 562 13.25 -2.69 8.79
N LEU A 563 13.08 -2.46 7.50
CA LEU A 563 11.92 -1.77 6.93
C LEU A 563 11.17 -2.71 5.99
N ARG A 564 9.92 -3.01 6.31
CA ARG A 564 9.00 -3.73 5.40
C ARG A 564 8.12 -2.71 4.67
N LEU A 565 8.07 -2.79 3.34
CA LEU A 565 7.17 -1.96 2.53
C LEU A 565 5.99 -2.79 2.05
N MET A 566 4.78 -2.31 2.30
CA MET A 566 3.55 -2.92 1.80
C MET A 566 2.90 -2.01 0.76
N GLU A 567 2.32 -2.61 -0.28
CA GLU A 567 1.63 -1.85 -1.32
C GLU A 567 0.35 -1.19 -0.77
N LEU A 568 0.20 0.10 -1.07
CA LEU A 568 -1.02 0.86 -0.88
C LEU A 568 -1.89 0.77 -2.13
N THR A 569 -2.91 -0.09 -2.11
CA THR A 569 -3.90 -0.18 -3.18
C THR A 569 -5.10 0.76 -2.92
N GLU A 570 -5.99 0.92 -3.92
CA GLU A 570 -7.25 1.66 -3.74
C GLU A 570 -8.29 0.91 -2.88
N ARG A 571 -7.94 -0.26 -2.34
CA ARG A 571 -8.81 -1.06 -1.48
C ARG A 571 -8.92 -0.47 -0.08
N ASP A 572 -10.12 -0.45 0.48
CA ASP A 572 -10.43 0.00 1.84
C ASP A 572 -9.61 -0.79 2.86
N SER A 573 -9.43 -2.09 2.66
CA SER A 573 -8.52 -2.93 3.46
C SER A 573 -7.07 -2.46 3.48
N SER A 574 -6.55 -1.95 2.35
CA SER A 574 -5.17 -1.39 2.30
C SER A 574 -5.10 -0.04 3.02
N VAL A 575 -6.17 0.74 2.95
CA VAL A 575 -6.31 2.02 3.62
C VAL A 575 -6.38 1.84 5.15
N MET A 576 -7.16 0.87 5.64
CA MET A 576 -7.21 0.52 7.07
C MET A 576 -5.85 0.10 7.63
N ARG A 577 -5.03 -0.60 6.85
CA ARG A 577 -3.66 -0.96 7.25
C ARG A 577 -2.80 0.28 7.51
N VAL A 578 -3.04 1.39 6.80
CA VAL A 578 -2.29 2.65 7.02
C VAL A 578 -2.67 3.31 8.34
N SER A 579 -3.96 3.32 8.70
CA SER A 579 -4.39 3.86 9.99
C SER A 579 -3.92 3.00 11.17
N GLU A 580 -3.69 1.70 10.96
CA GLU A 580 -3.32 0.72 11.99
C GLU A 580 -1.84 0.29 11.97
N ILE A 581 -0.94 1.07 11.32
CA ILE A 581 0.48 0.68 11.10
C ILE A 581 1.18 0.22 12.37
N GLU A 582 1.01 0.91 13.49
CA GLU A 582 1.71 0.59 14.75
C GLU A 582 1.31 -0.79 15.30
N GLU A 583 0.02 -1.15 15.22
CA GLU A 583 -0.45 -2.46 15.68
C GLU A 583 -0.06 -3.58 14.70
N PHE A 584 -0.07 -3.29 13.40
CA PHE A 584 0.40 -4.21 12.37
C PHE A 584 1.90 -4.50 12.49
N ALA A 585 2.73 -3.47 12.66
CA ALA A 585 4.19 -3.60 12.76
C ALA A 585 4.62 -4.53 13.91
N GLY A 586 3.95 -4.43 15.07
CA GLY A 586 4.26 -5.28 16.22
C GLY A 586 3.83 -6.74 16.06
N ARG A 587 2.93 -7.07 15.13
CA ARG A 587 2.39 -8.44 14.93
C ARG A 587 2.87 -9.10 13.65
N ASP A 588 3.55 -8.35 12.81
CA ASP A 588 4.02 -8.81 11.53
C ASP A 588 4.98 -10.00 11.66
N PRO A 589 4.70 -11.14 11.00
CA PRO A 589 5.50 -12.35 11.18
C PRO A 589 6.93 -12.19 10.66
N VAL A 590 7.14 -11.40 9.60
CA VAL A 590 8.47 -11.14 9.02
C VAL A 590 9.29 -10.28 9.97
N ILE A 591 8.73 -9.18 10.49
CA ILE A 591 9.41 -8.34 11.48
C ILE A 591 9.69 -9.12 12.77
N LYS A 592 8.72 -9.92 13.26
CA LYS A 592 8.96 -10.75 14.45
C LYS A 592 10.04 -11.79 14.23
N ALA A 593 9.99 -12.53 13.12
CA ALA A 593 11.03 -13.51 12.79
C ALA A 593 12.40 -12.84 12.72
N PHE A 594 12.48 -11.66 12.10
CA PHE A 594 13.71 -10.90 11.99
C PHE A 594 14.20 -10.33 13.33
N GLY A 595 13.29 -9.83 14.17
CA GLY A 595 13.59 -9.39 15.52
C GLY A 595 14.06 -10.53 16.43
N THR A 596 13.39 -11.68 16.41
CA THR A 596 13.79 -12.88 17.17
C THR A 596 15.15 -13.43 16.70
N PHE A 597 15.41 -13.41 15.39
CA PHE A 597 16.72 -13.77 14.84
C PHE A 597 17.81 -12.78 15.27
N GLY A 598 17.54 -11.48 15.22
CA GLY A 598 18.46 -10.45 15.71
C GLY A 598 18.80 -10.64 17.19
N GLN A 599 17.79 -10.91 18.01
CA GLN A 599 17.98 -11.19 19.44
C GLN A 599 18.82 -12.45 19.69
N SER A 600 18.63 -13.53 18.92
CA SER A 600 19.44 -14.75 19.09
C SER A 600 20.90 -14.57 18.67
N ARG A 601 21.20 -13.59 17.83
CA ARG A 601 22.54 -13.21 17.36
C ARG A 601 23.13 -11.98 18.06
N ALA A 602 22.49 -11.49 19.13
CA ALA A 602 22.88 -10.29 19.88
C ALA A 602 22.99 -9.00 19.02
N LEU A 603 22.16 -8.87 18.00
CA LEU A 603 22.07 -7.71 17.12
C LEU A 603 20.95 -6.76 17.57
N ALA A 604 21.24 -5.46 17.57
CA ALA A 604 20.24 -4.44 17.82
C ALA A 604 19.36 -4.26 16.57
N VAL A 605 18.20 -4.91 16.56
CA VAL A 605 17.25 -4.89 15.45
C VAL A 605 16.02 -4.06 15.79
N ALA A 606 15.71 -3.07 14.96
CA ALA A 606 14.47 -2.29 15.04
C ALA A 606 13.65 -2.49 13.76
N GLY A 607 12.40 -2.98 13.87
CA GLY A 607 11.53 -3.22 12.72
C GLY A 607 10.47 -2.15 12.54
N GLN A 608 10.23 -1.72 11.29
CA GLN A 608 9.19 -0.77 10.91
C GLN A 608 8.43 -1.25 9.66
N ILE A 609 7.16 -0.87 9.56
CA ILE A 609 6.34 -1.05 8.34
C ILE A 609 6.00 0.31 7.76
N ALA A 610 6.10 0.43 6.44
CA ALA A 610 5.50 1.54 5.71
C ALA A 610 4.59 1.02 4.60
N VAL A 611 3.35 1.52 4.56
CA VAL A 611 2.39 1.20 3.50
C VAL A 611 2.38 2.36 2.51
N VAL A 612 2.90 2.13 1.30
CA VAL A 612 3.10 3.17 0.28
C VAL A 612 2.77 2.64 -1.12
N PRO A 613 2.50 3.50 -2.12
CA PRO A 613 2.35 3.05 -3.50
C PRO A 613 3.67 2.50 -4.07
N GLU A 614 3.61 1.51 -4.99
CA GLU A 614 4.80 0.81 -5.54
C GLU A 614 5.86 1.76 -6.11
N HIS A 615 5.43 2.71 -6.94
CA HIS A 615 6.32 3.70 -7.57
C HIS A 615 7.02 4.66 -6.58
N SER A 616 6.66 4.62 -5.29
CA SER A 616 7.35 5.37 -4.23
C SER A 616 8.27 4.52 -3.37
N PHE A 617 8.38 3.21 -3.58
CA PHE A 617 9.18 2.32 -2.73
C PHE A 617 10.65 2.79 -2.66
N ALA A 618 11.27 3.07 -3.81
CA ALA A 618 12.64 3.57 -3.87
C ALA A 618 12.81 4.90 -3.12
N GLY A 619 11.88 5.84 -3.31
CA GLY A 619 11.90 7.13 -2.63
C GLY A 619 11.75 7.01 -1.11
N THR A 620 10.86 6.13 -0.64
CA THR A 620 10.61 5.90 0.78
C THR A 620 11.81 5.24 1.45
N LEU A 621 12.42 4.22 0.82
CA LEU A 621 13.65 3.58 1.31
C LEU A 621 14.78 4.60 1.48
N MET A 622 15.01 5.46 0.48
CA MET A 622 16.06 6.49 0.55
C MET A 622 15.76 7.60 1.55
N SER A 623 14.49 8.00 1.67
CA SER A 623 14.07 8.97 2.69
C SER A 623 14.31 8.42 4.09
N ARG A 624 13.98 7.15 4.34
CA ARG A 624 14.23 6.49 5.63
C ARG A 624 15.72 6.25 5.89
N ALA A 625 16.48 5.86 4.88
CA ALA A 625 17.94 5.74 4.99
C ALA A 625 18.57 7.08 5.42
N ARG A 626 18.11 8.20 4.86
CA ARG A 626 18.58 9.54 5.23
C ARG A 626 18.15 9.95 6.65
N GLU A 627 16.91 9.66 7.04
CA GLU A 627 16.38 9.97 8.37
C GLU A 627 17.11 9.18 9.47
N LEU A 628 17.40 7.90 9.22
CA LEU A 628 18.13 7.01 10.13
C LEU A 628 19.66 7.18 10.04
N ARG A 629 20.15 8.08 9.18
CA ARG A 629 21.59 8.22 8.85
C ARG A 629 22.25 6.85 8.62
N SER A 630 21.64 6.03 7.76
CA SER A 630 22.11 4.68 7.46
C SER A 630 23.33 4.73 6.52
N ASP A 631 24.37 3.99 6.88
CA ASP A 631 25.61 3.89 6.09
C ASP A 631 25.41 2.97 4.89
N LEU A 632 24.64 1.89 5.07
CA LEU A 632 24.39 0.85 4.07
C LEU A 632 22.90 0.49 4.00
N VAL A 633 22.37 0.37 2.79
CA VAL A 633 21.02 -0.16 2.51
C VAL A 633 21.14 -1.53 1.86
N LEU A 634 20.58 -2.56 2.49
CA LEU A 634 20.56 -3.94 1.99
C LEU A 634 19.18 -4.30 1.42
N ILE A 635 19.17 -4.84 0.20
CA ILE A 635 17.97 -5.19 -0.56
C ILE A 635 18.09 -6.65 -1.01
N PRO A 636 17.19 -7.56 -0.60
CA PRO A 636 17.18 -8.90 -1.15
C PRO A 636 16.53 -8.90 -2.54
N TRP A 637 17.10 -9.66 -3.47
CA TRP A 637 16.48 -9.89 -4.77
C TRP A 637 15.26 -10.79 -4.63
N SER A 638 14.18 -10.48 -5.34
CA SER A 638 12.93 -11.23 -5.23
C SER A 638 13.05 -12.61 -5.89
N GLU A 639 12.73 -13.67 -5.15
CA GLU A 639 12.65 -15.03 -5.71
C GLU A 639 11.41 -15.24 -6.57
N THR A 640 10.29 -14.58 -6.20
CA THR A 640 9.00 -14.72 -6.89
C THR A 640 8.93 -13.93 -8.19
N GLY A 641 9.86 -12.99 -8.41
CA GLY A 641 9.81 -12.12 -9.58
C GLY A 641 8.61 -11.18 -9.58
N THR A 642 8.02 -10.89 -8.41
CA THR A 642 6.88 -9.97 -8.24
C THR A 642 7.20 -8.89 -7.22
N MET A 643 6.57 -7.71 -7.34
CA MET A 643 6.58 -6.70 -6.28
C MET A 643 5.71 -7.11 -5.09
N SER A 644 4.69 -7.95 -5.33
CA SER A 644 3.88 -8.57 -4.29
C SER A 644 4.66 -9.69 -3.60
N GLU A 645 4.55 -9.78 -2.27
CA GLU A 645 5.14 -10.86 -1.46
C GLU A 645 4.38 -12.19 -1.57
N TYR A 646 3.19 -12.18 -2.19
CA TYR A 646 2.39 -13.37 -2.46
C TYR A 646 2.49 -13.77 -3.94
N PRO A 647 2.64 -15.07 -4.25
CA PRO A 647 2.51 -15.57 -5.60
C PRO A 647 1.10 -15.26 -6.13
N GLY A 648 1.00 -14.67 -7.32
CA GLY A 648 -0.29 -14.46 -7.97
C GLY A 648 -0.99 -15.79 -8.25
N LEU A 649 -2.26 -15.92 -7.87
CA LEU A 649 -3.10 -17.13 -8.07
C LEU A 649 -3.20 -17.59 -9.54
N PHE A 650 -2.80 -16.75 -10.49
CA PHE A 650 -2.84 -17.00 -11.94
C PHE A 650 -1.46 -16.98 -12.61
N ASP A 651 -0.37 -16.80 -11.85
CA ASP A 651 0.97 -16.77 -12.43
C ASP A 651 1.47 -18.21 -12.60
N THR A 652 1.14 -18.81 -13.74
CA THR A 652 1.22 -20.26 -13.98
C THR A 652 2.60 -20.75 -14.40
N LYS A 653 3.66 -19.94 -14.25
CA LYS A 653 5.06 -20.39 -14.31
C LYS A 653 5.90 -19.48 -13.40
N PRO A 654 6.79 -20.00 -12.53
CA PRO A 654 7.88 -19.18 -12.01
C PRO A 654 8.67 -18.69 -13.22
N GLY A 655 8.52 -17.41 -13.56
CA GLY A 655 9.34 -16.76 -14.57
C GLY A 655 10.81 -16.88 -14.18
N ASP A 656 11.71 -16.66 -15.14
CA ASP A 656 13.11 -16.47 -14.81
C ASP A 656 13.23 -15.38 -13.71
N PRO A 657 13.77 -15.67 -12.51
CA PRO A 657 13.75 -14.74 -11.37
C PRO A 657 14.45 -13.41 -11.66
N LEU A 658 15.23 -13.36 -12.74
CA LEU A 658 15.92 -12.17 -13.25
C LEU A 658 15.10 -11.40 -14.29
N ALA A 659 14.13 -12.03 -14.96
CA ALA A 659 13.34 -11.42 -16.03
C ALA A 659 12.26 -10.42 -15.55
N ASN A 660 12.21 -10.12 -14.26
CA ASN A 660 11.25 -9.18 -13.69
C ASN A 660 11.68 -7.71 -13.89
N ARG A 661 11.00 -7.03 -14.83
CA ARG A 661 11.22 -5.60 -15.12
C ARG A 661 10.89 -4.67 -13.95
N ALA A 662 9.88 -5.01 -13.13
CA ALA A 662 9.43 -4.12 -12.05
C ALA A 662 10.47 -4.03 -10.93
N PHE A 663 11.02 -5.17 -10.49
CA PHE A 663 12.03 -5.19 -9.44
C PHE A 663 13.41 -4.73 -9.93
N ALA A 664 13.76 -5.01 -11.19
CA ALA A 664 14.95 -4.45 -11.83
C ALA A 664 14.88 -2.91 -11.91
N SER A 665 13.71 -2.35 -12.24
CA SER A 665 13.47 -0.90 -12.24
C SER A 665 13.61 -0.31 -10.83
N LEU A 666 13.03 -0.95 -9.80
CA LEU A 666 13.17 -0.53 -8.40
C LEU A 666 14.65 -0.46 -7.99
N THR A 667 15.41 -1.53 -8.29
CA THR A 667 16.81 -1.65 -7.93
C THR A 667 17.67 -0.60 -8.64
N SER A 668 17.44 -0.37 -9.93
CA SER A 668 18.13 0.70 -10.67
C SER A 668 17.80 2.08 -10.11
N GLU A 669 16.54 2.35 -9.78
CA GLU A 669 16.11 3.65 -9.22
C GLU A 669 16.72 3.89 -7.84
N LEU A 670 16.83 2.85 -7.01
CA LEU A 670 17.49 2.90 -5.71
C LEU A 670 18.96 3.23 -5.84
N PHE A 671 19.68 2.51 -6.70
CA PHE A 671 21.09 2.75 -6.95
C PHE A 671 21.38 4.16 -7.48
N ASP A 672 20.50 4.72 -8.31
CA ASP A 672 20.66 6.08 -8.84
C ASP A 672 20.41 7.14 -7.75
N LYS A 673 19.39 6.94 -6.90
CA LYS A 673 19.08 7.86 -5.79
C LYS A 673 20.05 7.77 -4.61
N ALA A 674 20.67 6.62 -4.41
CA ALA A 674 21.55 6.38 -3.25
C ALA A 674 22.94 6.98 -3.39
N GLN A 675 23.38 7.34 -4.61
CA GLN A 675 24.74 7.85 -4.88
C GLN A 675 25.13 8.99 -3.94
N GLU A 676 24.19 9.85 -3.58
CA GLU A 676 24.43 11.03 -2.73
C GLU A 676 24.24 10.76 -1.23
N THR A 677 23.60 9.65 -0.84
CA THR A 677 23.13 9.43 0.54
C THR A 677 23.87 8.33 1.29
N CYS A 678 24.02 7.15 0.70
CA CYS A 678 24.47 5.94 1.41
C CYS A 678 24.94 4.87 0.44
N HIS A 679 25.67 3.88 0.94
CA HIS A 679 26.04 2.69 0.17
C HIS A 679 24.83 1.77 -0.01
N VAL A 680 24.80 0.99 -1.10
CA VAL A 680 23.71 0.05 -1.39
C VAL A 680 24.27 -1.33 -1.71
N GLY A 681 23.69 -2.37 -1.12
CA GLY A 681 23.98 -3.77 -1.39
C GLY A 681 22.72 -4.53 -1.82
N VAL A 682 22.80 -5.26 -2.93
CA VAL A 682 21.73 -6.15 -3.41
C VAL A 682 22.17 -7.60 -3.19
N VAL A 683 21.39 -8.34 -2.42
CA VAL A 683 21.66 -9.73 -2.03
C VAL A 683 20.89 -10.69 -2.94
N LEU A 684 21.57 -11.60 -3.61
CA LEU A 684 21.00 -12.71 -4.37
C LEU A 684 21.39 -14.02 -3.69
N ASP A 685 20.40 -14.80 -3.30
CA ASP A 685 20.64 -16.10 -2.66
C ASP A 685 21.02 -17.18 -3.66
N LYS A 686 21.67 -18.23 -3.17
CA LYS A 686 21.92 -19.44 -3.96
C LYS A 686 20.63 -20.15 -4.37
N THR A 687 19.54 -20.01 -3.61
CA THR A 687 18.21 -20.58 -3.95
C THR A 687 17.60 -19.93 -5.18
N VAL A 688 17.90 -18.66 -5.42
CA VAL A 688 17.48 -17.92 -6.62
C VAL A 688 18.34 -18.30 -7.83
N LEU A 689 19.62 -18.57 -7.59
CA LEU A 689 20.63 -18.81 -8.64
C LEU A 689 20.71 -20.28 -9.09
N CYS A 690 20.50 -21.23 -8.18
CA CYS A 690 20.57 -22.66 -8.44
C CYS A 690 19.18 -23.27 -8.68
N ARG A 691 18.88 -23.67 -9.91
CA ARG A 691 17.74 -24.56 -10.18
C ARG A 691 18.11 -26.00 -9.79
N PRO A 692 17.24 -26.74 -9.06
CA PRO A 692 17.40 -28.18 -8.97
C PRO A 692 17.19 -28.81 -10.36
N ASP A 693 18.16 -29.62 -10.77
CA ASP A 693 18.17 -30.31 -12.06
C ASP A 693 17.02 -31.33 -12.11
N PRO A 694 16.08 -31.28 -13.08
CA PRO A 694 14.98 -32.24 -13.15
C PRO A 694 15.44 -33.68 -13.39
N ALA A 695 16.69 -33.88 -13.84
CA ALA A 695 17.28 -35.19 -14.10
C ALA A 695 17.76 -35.94 -12.84
N HIS A 696 17.96 -35.25 -11.70
CA HIS A 696 18.49 -35.87 -10.48
C HIS A 696 17.43 -36.38 -9.49
N PHE A 697 16.15 -36.35 -9.87
CA PHE A 697 15.04 -36.96 -9.11
C PHE A 697 14.67 -38.39 -9.56
N GLU A 698 15.48 -39.04 -10.39
CA GLU A 698 15.32 -40.46 -10.75
C GLU A 698 16.25 -41.38 -9.95
N SER A 699 16.13 -41.41 -8.61
CA SER A 699 16.57 -42.59 -7.85
C SER A 699 15.90 -42.72 -6.50
N THR A 700 14.57 -42.87 -6.48
CA THR A 700 13.83 -43.79 -5.58
C THR A 700 12.32 -43.57 -5.73
N SER A 701 11.72 -44.15 -6.77
CA SER A 701 10.38 -44.79 -6.76
C SER A 701 9.86 -44.94 -8.20
N PRO A 702 9.14 -46.03 -8.54
CA PRO A 702 8.76 -46.32 -9.91
C PRO A 702 7.38 -45.73 -10.21
N THR A 703 7.31 -44.68 -11.03
CA THR A 703 6.09 -44.38 -11.77
C THR A 703 6.43 -43.95 -13.18
N ALA A 704 6.21 -44.90 -14.09
CA ALA A 704 6.35 -44.77 -15.53
C ALA A 704 5.57 -43.57 -16.09
N GLU A 705 6.22 -42.87 -17.01
CA GLU A 705 5.59 -41.93 -17.94
C GLU A 705 4.38 -42.57 -18.63
N ARG A 706 3.24 -41.87 -18.64
CA ARG A 706 2.11 -42.20 -19.50
C ARG A 706 1.89 -41.05 -20.48
N PRO A 707 1.80 -41.34 -21.80
CA PRO A 707 1.68 -40.31 -22.82
C PRO A 707 0.26 -39.73 -22.85
N THR A 708 0.20 -38.47 -23.28
CA THR A 708 -0.97 -37.63 -23.51
C THR A 708 -2.18 -38.36 -24.13
N ARG A 709 -3.36 -38.26 -23.48
CA ARG A 709 -4.67 -38.27 -24.19
C ARG A 709 -5.84 -37.76 -23.34
N GLN A 710 -6.56 -36.82 -23.96
CA GLN A 710 -8.00 -36.56 -23.94
C GLN A 710 -8.72 -36.20 -22.62
N LEU A 711 -9.32 -35.02 -22.67
CA LEU A 711 -10.27 -34.41 -21.72
C LEU A 711 -11.37 -35.38 -21.27
N SER A 712 -11.52 -35.48 -19.95
CA SER A 712 -12.71 -35.99 -19.27
C SER A 712 -12.91 -35.18 -17.98
N ARG A 713 -14.08 -34.54 -17.86
CA ARG A 713 -14.51 -33.83 -16.65
C ARG A 713 -14.77 -34.84 -15.54
N THR A 714 -14.04 -34.74 -14.44
CA THR A 714 -14.51 -35.25 -13.15
C THR A 714 -13.92 -34.44 -12.00
N MET A 715 -14.72 -34.32 -10.94
CA MET A 715 -14.58 -33.42 -9.81
C MET A 715 -13.21 -33.46 -9.13
N THR A 716 -12.59 -32.31 -8.92
CA THR A 716 -11.36 -32.20 -8.14
C THR A 716 -11.71 -31.95 -6.68
N GLY A 717 -11.74 -33.04 -5.90
CA GLY A 717 -11.33 -32.97 -4.51
C GLY A 717 -9.86 -32.54 -4.50
N ILE A 718 -9.61 -31.35 -3.98
CA ILE A 718 -8.26 -30.77 -3.92
C ILE A 718 -7.41 -31.69 -3.03
N SER A 719 -6.43 -32.34 -3.65
CA SER A 719 -5.46 -33.19 -2.99
C SER A 719 -4.63 -32.34 -2.03
N MET A 720 -4.74 -32.60 -0.73
CA MET A 720 -3.86 -32.02 0.30
C MET A 720 -2.41 -32.53 0.23
N ILE A 721 -2.08 -33.40 -0.73
CA ILE A 721 -0.72 -33.97 -0.89
C ILE A 721 0.19 -33.03 -1.68
N ASP A 722 -0.34 -32.13 -2.51
CA ASP A 722 0.50 -31.21 -3.29
C ASP A 722 1.03 -30.02 -2.47
N GLN A 723 0.40 -29.72 -1.33
CA GLN A 723 0.92 -28.73 -0.37
C GLN A 723 2.08 -29.27 0.48
N ALA A 724 2.22 -30.59 0.63
CA ALA A 724 3.35 -31.17 1.36
C ALA A 724 4.68 -30.97 0.61
N ASN A 725 4.66 -30.77 -0.71
CA ASN A 725 5.86 -30.48 -1.50
C ASN A 725 6.21 -28.98 -1.54
N SER A 726 5.41 -28.12 -0.92
CA SER A 726 5.68 -26.69 -0.75
C SER A 726 6.24 -26.35 0.64
N THR A 727 6.74 -27.35 1.38
CA THR A 727 7.54 -27.06 2.56
C THR A 727 8.80 -26.35 2.09
N VAL A 728 8.87 -25.04 2.36
CA VAL A 728 10.13 -24.30 2.37
C VAL A 728 11.00 -25.04 3.37
N HIS A 729 11.88 -25.90 2.86
CA HIS A 729 12.94 -26.47 3.66
C HIS A 729 13.81 -25.29 4.06
N PHE A 730 13.59 -24.77 5.27
CA PHE A 730 14.68 -24.16 6.01
C PHE A 730 15.69 -25.30 6.18
N ASN A 731 16.58 -25.45 5.21
CA ASN A 731 17.83 -26.13 5.46
C ASN A 731 18.45 -25.31 6.58
N GLN A 732 18.25 -25.80 7.80
CA GLN A 732 19.00 -25.32 8.95
C GLN A 732 20.44 -25.28 8.48
N VAL A 733 21.07 -24.12 8.69
CA VAL A 733 22.49 -23.89 8.45
C VAL A 733 23.27 -24.88 9.30
N HIS A 734 23.41 -26.10 8.78
CA HIS A 734 24.25 -27.19 9.26
C HIS A 734 24.91 -27.77 8.00
N GLY A 735 25.69 -26.93 7.31
CA GLY A 735 27.02 -27.39 6.96
C GLY A 735 27.78 -27.46 8.28
N ASP A 736 28.40 -28.60 8.58
CA ASP A 736 28.98 -29.07 9.85
C ASP A 736 29.81 -28.09 10.72
N THR A 737 29.97 -26.81 10.34
CA THR A 737 30.84 -25.83 11.02
C THR A 737 30.26 -24.42 11.18
N GLY A 738 29.16 -24.05 10.51
CA GLY A 738 28.57 -22.70 10.58
C GLY A 738 29.43 -21.55 10.03
N ARG A 739 30.52 -21.85 9.29
CA ARG A 739 31.44 -20.87 8.72
C ARG A 739 31.00 -20.37 7.33
N TYR A 740 31.34 -19.13 7.01
CA TYR A 740 31.09 -18.49 5.72
C TYR A 740 32.39 -18.17 5.01
N ARG A 741 32.42 -18.44 3.69
CA ARG A 741 33.53 -18.11 2.82
C ARG A 741 33.16 -16.93 1.94
N LEU A 742 33.80 -15.79 2.14
CA LEU A 742 33.59 -14.56 1.40
C LEU A 742 34.61 -14.44 0.27
N LEU A 743 34.15 -14.32 -0.98
CA LEU A 743 34.99 -14.10 -2.16
C LEU A 743 34.80 -12.67 -2.66
N VAL A 744 35.81 -11.81 -2.57
CA VAL A 744 35.74 -10.43 -3.08
C VAL A 744 36.59 -10.31 -4.34
N VAL A 745 36.06 -9.67 -5.38
CA VAL A 745 36.83 -9.36 -6.60
C VAL A 745 37.25 -7.90 -6.60
N TYR A 746 38.54 -7.64 -6.83
CA TYR A 746 39.09 -6.30 -6.98
C TYR A 746 39.73 -6.15 -8.37
N GLU A 747 39.13 -5.34 -9.24
CA GLU A 747 39.64 -5.04 -10.59
C GLU A 747 40.45 -3.73 -10.66
N GLY A 748 40.57 -3.00 -9.54
CA GLY A 748 41.37 -1.78 -9.44
C GLY A 748 40.85 -0.57 -10.21
N MET A 749 39.59 -0.58 -10.68
CA MET A 749 39.04 0.49 -11.54
C MET A 749 37.93 1.36 -10.90
N GLY A 750 37.39 1.02 -9.73
CA GLY A 750 36.26 1.78 -9.14
C GLY A 750 36.16 1.77 -7.62
N GLN A 751 35.53 2.82 -7.07
CA GLN A 751 35.22 2.94 -5.63
C GLN A 751 34.28 1.82 -5.13
N ASP A 752 33.46 1.24 -6.01
CA ASP A 752 32.56 0.13 -5.67
C ASP A 752 33.32 -1.14 -5.26
N ASP A 753 34.43 -1.45 -5.96
CA ASP A 753 35.27 -2.62 -5.67
C ASP A 753 36.03 -2.41 -4.36
N LEU A 754 36.57 -1.20 -4.15
CA LEU A 754 37.25 -0.84 -2.91
C LEU A 754 36.29 -0.92 -1.72
N PHE A 755 35.06 -0.44 -1.88
CA PHE A 755 34.02 -0.57 -0.88
C PHE A 755 33.70 -2.03 -0.56
N ALA A 756 33.58 -2.89 -1.58
CA ALA A 756 33.36 -4.33 -1.39
C ALA A 756 34.50 -4.99 -0.59
N VAL A 757 35.76 -4.60 -0.83
CA VAL A 757 36.92 -5.05 -0.05
C VAL A 757 36.83 -4.59 1.41
N ARG A 758 36.58 -3.30 1.65
CA ARG A 758 36.47 -2.76 3.03
C ARG A 758 35.31 -3.40 3.79
N PHE A 759 34.19 -3.57 3.14
CA PHE A 759 33.02 -4.22 3.71
C PHE A 759 33.30 -5.70 4.00
N GLY A 760 33.99 -6.42 3.10
CA GLY A 760 34.44 -7.79 3.35
C GLY A 760 35.40 -7.90 4.54
N LEU A 761 36.35 -6.97 4.68
CA LEU A 761 37.25 -6.89 5.84
C LEU A 761 36.48 -6.61 7.15
N GLN A 762 35.43 -5.79 7.11
CA GLN A 762 34.56 -5.57 8.27
C GLN A 762 33.83 -6.85 8.68
N LEU A 763 33.29 -7.62 7.71
CA LEU A 763 32.63 -8.90 8.00
C LEU A 763 33.62 -9.96 8.51
N ALA A 764 34.86 -9.96 8.03
CA ALA A 764 35.92 -10.88 8.47
C ALA A 764 36.32 -10.68 9.96
N LYS A 765 35.94 -9.55 10.58
CA LYS A 765 36.09 -9.37 12.03
C LYS A 765 35.29 -10.45 12.79
N ASN A 766 34.17 -10.92 12.25
CA ASN A 766 33.43 -12.06 12.78
C ASN A 766 34.24 -13.36 12.62
N THR A 767 34.41 -14.13 13.69
CA THR A 767 35.21 -15.38 13.74
C THR A 767 34.69 -16.47 12.81
N MET A 768 33.44 -16.39 12.37
CA MET A 768 32.80 -17.35 11.48
C MET A 768 33.00 -17.03 9.99
N VAL A 769 33.67 -15.93 9.63
CA VAL A 769 33.85 -15.48 8.25
C VAL A 769 35.31 -15.60 7.83
N ASP A 770 35.56 -16.32 6.74
CA ASP A 770 36.85 -16.43 6.06
C ASP A 770 36.81 -15.61 4.76
N LEU A 771 37.76 -14.71 4.55
CA LEU A 771 37.78 -13.76 3.44
C LEU A 771 38.90 -14.09 2.46
N LYS A 772 38.57 -14.21 1.17
CA LYS A 772 39.52 -14.38 0.07
C LYS A 772 39.30 -13.28 -0.97
N VAL A 773 40.27 -12.39 -1.10
CA VAL A 773 40.27 -11.27 -2.04
C VAL A 773 41.04 -11.67 -3.29
N LEU A 774 40.36 -11.68 -4.43
CA LEU A 774 40.92 -11.97 -5.75
C LEU A 774 41.33 -10.65 -6.42
N VAL A 775 42.64 -10.43 -6.54
CA VAL A 775 43.20 -9.21 -7.14
C VAL A 775 43.51 -9.48 -8.61
N VAL A 776 42.78 -8.80 -9.51
CA VAL A 776 42.99 -8.92 -10.95
C VAL A 776 44.01 -7.85 -11.40
N PRO A 777 45.17 -8.23 -11.97
CA PRO A 777 46.18 -7.26 -12.37
C PRO A 777 45.67 -6.36 -13.51
N THR A 778 45.80 -5.05 -13.32
CA THR A 778 45.52 -4.07 -14.37
C THR A 778 46.66 -4.07 -15.38
N ALA A 779 46.35 -4.17 -16.68
CA ALA A 779 47.34 -4.30 -17.76
C ALA A 779 48.16 -3.01 -18.07
N HIS A 780 48.46 -2.18 -17.07
CA HIS A 780 49.23 -0.94 -17.22
C HIS A 780 50.46 -0.87 -16.29
N GLY A 781 51.05 -2.02 -16.00
CA GLY A 781 52.24 -2.12 -15.13
C GLY A 781 53.38 -2.94 -15.72
N ASN A 782 53.66 -2.84 -17.02
CA ASN A 782 54.95 -3.31 -17.54
C ASN A 782 55.79 -2.11 -17.98
N GLY A 783 57.01 -2.05 -17.45
CA GLY A 783 57.91 -0.92 -17.56
C GLY A 783 58.25 -0.54 -18.99
N ASP A 784 58.10 0.76 -19.26
CA ASP A 784 59.06 1.54 -20.02
C ASP A 784 58.96 2.98 -19.49
N GLU A 785 60.11 3.57 -19.14
CA GLU A 785 60.24 4.99 -18.84
C GLU A 785 59.71 5.81 -20.02
N PHE A 786 58.59 6.52 -19.85
CA PHE A 786 58.22 7.64 -20.72
C PHE A 786 57.62 8.78 -19.91
N GLU A 787 58.46 9.77 -19.62
CA GLU A 787 58.04 11.13 -19.26
C GLU A 787 57.25 11.77 -20.42
N ILE A 788 55.92 11.69 -20.47
CA ILE A 788 55.11 12.70 -21.20
C ILE A 788 53.77 13.00 -20.49
N SER A 789 53.69 14.24 -19.98
CA SER A 789 52.53 15.13 -19.85
C SER A 789 51.37 14.75 -18.90
N ARG A 790 51.49 15.27 -17.67
CA ARG A 790 50.37 15.63 -16.77
C ARG A 790 49.29 16.43 -17.51
N LYS A 791 48.07 15.90 -17.61
CA LYS A 791 46.82 16.69 -17.65
C LYS A 791 45.59 15.85 -17.28
N GLY A 792 45.13 16.03 -16.04
CA GLY A 792 43.69 16.18 -15.71
C GLY A 792 42.86 14.96 -15.28
N GLY A 793 43.19 13.71 -15.61
CA GLY A 793 42.26 12.57 -15.40
C GLY A 793 42.66 11.46 -14.44
N ASN A 794 43.90 11.42 -13.95
CA ASN A 794 44.47 10.24 -13.28
C ASN A 794 44.53 10.28 -11.74
N LYS A 795 44.11 11.37 -11.08
CA LYS A 795 44.26 11.50 -9.62
C LYS A 795 43.40 10.51 -8.82
N THR A 796 42.15 10.29 -9.22
CA THR A 796 41.23 9.40 -8.49
C THR A 796 41.60 7.92 -8.62
N LYS A 797 42.07 7.47 -9.80
CA LYS A 797 42.51 6.08 -10.02
C LYS A 797 43.78 5.73 -9.23
N GLN A 798 44.69 6.69 -9.12
CA GLN A 798 45.94 6.51 -8.37
C GLN A 798 45.64 6.43 -6.86
N ASN A 799 44.73 7.28 -6.36
CA ASN A 799 44.32 7.30 -4.95
C ASN A 799 43.65 6.00 -4.48
N VAL A 800 42.75 5.41 -5.30
CA VAL A 800 42.06 4.15 -4.96
C VAL A 800 43.02 2.95 -4.90
N GLY A 801 44.03 2.93 -5.79
CA GLY A 801 45.06 1.89 -5.79
C GLY A 801 45.97 1.98 -4.55
N ASP A 802 46.41 3.20 -4.21
CA ASP A 802 47.24 3.45 -3.03
C ASP A 802 46.48 3.10 -1.73
N GLU A 803 45.18 3.43 -1.69
CA GLU A 803 44.29 3.13 -0.56
C GLU A 803 44.04 1.61 -0.39
N PHE A 804 43.97 0.85 -1.48
CA PHE A 804 43.90 -0.61 -1.43
C PHE A 804 45.19 -1.23 -0.88
N GLU A 805 46.37 -0.75 -1.30
CA GLU A 805 47.65 -1.24 -0.76
C GLU A 805 47.82 -0.90 0.72
N MET A 806 47.35 0.28 1.15
CA MET A 806 47.28 0.61 2.57
C MET A 806 46.40 -0.39 3.33
N LEU A 807 45.20 -0.71 2.82
CA LEU A 807 44.31 -1.71 3.42
C LEU A 807 44.93 -3.11 3.48
N ARG A 808 45.65 -3.52 2.43
CA ARG A 808 46.37 -4.80 2.37
C ARG A 808 47.45 -4.86 3.45
N SER A 809 48.14 -3.75 3.70
CA SER A 809 49.18 -3.65 4.73
C SER A 809 48.64 -3.47 6.16
N SER A 810 47.41 -2.98 6.33
CA SER A 810 46.81 -2.62 7.61
C SER A 810 45.90 -3.70 8.21
N VAL A 811 45.95 -4.94 7.71
CA VAL A 811 45.12 -6.04 8.25
C VAL A 811 45.62 -6.44 9.65
N PRO A 812 44.78 -6.39 10.70
CA PRO A 812 45.21 -6.76 12.05
C PRO A 812 45.68 -8.22 12.14
N ASP A 813 46.73 -8.49 12.92
CA ASP A 813 47.33 -9.82 13.10
C ASP A 813 46.31 -10.90 13.53
N VAL A 814 45.28 -10.51 14.32
CA VAL A 814 44.21 -11.40 14.80
C VAL A 814 43.29 -11.90 13.67
N THR A 815 43.20 -11.16 12.57
CA THR A 815 42.40 -11.51 11.38
C THR A 815 43.24 -12.05 10.22
N ALA A 816 44.57 -11.95 10.30
CA ALA A 816 45.48 -12.29 9.21
C ALA A 816 45.37 -13.77 8.78
N ASP A 817 45.15 -14.70 9.71
CA ASP A 817 45.00 -16.12 9.40
C ASP A 817 43.74 -16.45 8.58
N ARG A 818 42.76 -15.54 8.53
CA ARG A 818 41.45 -15.73 7.87
C ARG A 818 41.25 -14.84 6.65
N VAL A 819 42.16 -13.90 6.39
CA VAL A 819 42.12 -12.99 5.24
C VAL A 819 43.25 -13.37 4.30
N SER A 820 42.91 -13.81 3.09
CA SER A 820 43.89 -14.14 2.05
C SER A 820 43.75 -13.22 0.84
N PHE A 821 44.87 -12.67 0.38
CA PHE A 821 44.95 -11.92 -0.87
C PHE A 821 45.60 -12.81 -1.93
N VAL A 822 44.91 -13.03 -3.05
CA VAL A 822 45.40 -13.86 -4.16
C VAL A 822 45.54 -12.98 -5.39
N ASP A 823 46.79 -12.74 -5.80
CA ASP A 823 47.12 -12.03 -7.02
C ASP A 823 46.98 -12.99 -8.22
N LEU A 824 46.10 -12.68 -9.16
CA LEU A 824 45.82 -13.50 -10.34
C LEU A 824 46.88 -13.30 -11.43
N ALA A 825 47.15 -14.34 -12.22
CA ALA A 825 48.07 -14.24 -13.36
C ALA A 825 47.48 -13.37 -14.48
N ALA A 826 48.36 -12.62 -15.18
CA ALA A 826 47.97 -11.77 -16.29
C ALA A 826 47.30 -12.57 -17.42
N GLY A 827 46.04 -12.26 -17.74
CA GLY A 827 45.28 -12.87 -18.84
C GLY A 827 44.07 -13.73 -18.44
N ILE A 828 43.90 -14.04 -17.15
CA ILE A 828 42.70 -14.74 -16.65
C ILE A 828 41.55 -13.73 -16.52
N SER A 829 40.36 -14.07 -17.06
CA SER A 829 39.18 -13.22 -16.90
C SER A 829 38.70 -13.23 -15.44
N SER A 830 38.19 -12.10 -14.95
CA SER A 830 37.64 -12.01 -13.59
C SER A 830 36.50 -13.00 -13.36
N LEU A 831 35.70 -13.25 -14.40
CA LEU A 831 34.65 -14.27 -14.40
C LEU A 831 35.22 -15.68 -14.20
N ASP A 832 36.25 -16.07 -14.97
CA ASP A 832 36.84 -17.40 -14.85
C ASP A 832 37.46 -17.61 -13.47
N ALA A 833 38.21 -16.61 -12.97
CA ALA A 833 38.85 -16.66 -11.65
C ALA A 833 37.84 -16.90 -10.52
N VAL A 834 36.72 -16.17 -10.53
CA VAL A 834 35.64 -16.36 -9.56
C VAL A 834 35.01 -17.74 -9.70
N THR A 835 34.76 -18.21 -10.92
CA THR A 835 34.14 -19.54 -11.12
C THR A 835 35.05 -20.67 -10.66
N THR A 836 36.37 -20.57 -10.86
CA THR A 836 37.33 -21.51 -10.28
C THR A 836 37.38 -21.45 -8.76
N ALA A 837 37.29 -20.25 -8.17
CA ALA A 837 37.31 -20.08 -6.72
C ALA A 837 36.04 -20.64 -6.05
N ILE A 838 34.88 -20.55 -6.72
CA ILE A 838 33.62 -21.16 -6.28
C ILE A 838 33.68 -22.69 -6.37
N ALA A 839 34.34 -23.23 -7.40
CA ALA A 839 34.45 -24.68 -7.62
C ALA A 839 35.41 -25.39 -6.64
N GLU A 840 36.22 -24.65 -5.87
CA GLU A 840 37.06 -25.22 -4.82
C GLU A 840 36.20 -25.83 -3.69
N PRO A 841 36.34 -27.14 -3.37
CA PRO A 841 35.49 -27.79 -2.37
C PRO A 841 35.70 -27.16 -1.00
N SER A 842 34.63 -26.66 -0.40
CA SER A 842 34.62 -26.07 0.94
C SER A 842 33.38 -26.53 1.71
N ALA A 843 33.54 -26.76 3.02
CA ALA A 843 32.42 -27.02 3.92
C ALA A 843 31.67 -25.73 4.35
N ALA A 844 32.22 -24.56 4.00
CA ALA A 844 31.65 -23.25 4.30
C ALA A 844 30.75 -22.76 3.16
N GLU A 845 29.71 -22.01 3.51
CA GLU A 845 28.81 -21.40 2.52
C GLU A 845 29.52 -20.23 1.81
N THR A 846 29.53 -20.27 0.47
CA THR A 846 30.27 -19.29 -0.35
C THR A 846 29.38 -18.14 -0.77
N VAL A 847 29.80 -16.90 -0.46
CA VAL A 847 29.15 -15.66 -0.90
C VAL A 847 30.16 -14.80 -1.66
N VAL A 848 29.81 -14.39 -2.88
CA VAL A 848 30.66 -13.56 -3.74
C VAL A 848 30.26 -12.10 -3.61
N LEU A 849 31.21 -11.21 -3.36
CA LEU A 849 31.03 -9.76 -3.30
C LEU A 849 31.60 -9.12 -4.56
N LEU A 850 30.76 -8.36 -5.26
CA LEU A 850 31.12 -7.66 -6.49
C LEU A 850 30.73 -6.18 -6.40
N GLY A 851 31.61 -5.30 -6.89
CA GLY A 851 31.23 -3.93 -7.21
C GLY A 851 30.32 -3.89 -8.43
N ARG A 852 29.28 -3.05 -8.41
CA ARG A 852 28.30 -2.91 -9.51
C ARG A 852 28.96 -2.56 -10.86
N ASN A 853 30.02 -1.75 -10.84
CA ASN A 853 30.74 -1.31 -12.04
C ASN A 853 31.91 -2.22 -12.45
N ALA A 854 32.06 -3.41 -11.86
CA ALA A 854 33.06 -4.38 -12.30
C ALA A 854 32.75 -4.86 -13.73
N ASN A 855 33.77 -4.92 -14.59
CA ASN A 855 33.61 -5.17 -16.02
C ASN A 855 34.03 -6.59 -16.39
N ALA A 856 33.10 -7.39 -16.91
CA ALA A 856 33.45 -8.66 -17.53
C ALA A 856 34.27 -8.41 -18.82
N ARG A 857 35.59 -8.56 -18.75
CA ARG A 857 36.44 -8.60 -19.95
C ARG A 857 36.28 -9.95 -20.65
N THR A 858 35.26 -10.10 -21.49
CA THR A 858 35.13 -11.22 -22.42
C THR A 858 34.59 -10.78 -23.79
N PRO A 859 34.94 -11.49 -24.88
CA PRO A 859 34.67 -11.06 -26.25
C PRO A 859 33.18 -11.22 -26.60
N MET A 860 32.72 -10.36 -27.50
CA MET A 860 31.40 -10.16 -28.11
C MET A 860 30.44 -11.35 -28.41
N LEU A 861 30.68 -12.60 -27.99
CA LEU A 861 29.90 -13.77 -28.45
C LEU A 861 28.83 -14.33 -27.50
N ALA A 862 28.68 -13.86 -26.25
CA ALA A 862 27.67 -14.38 -25.31
C ALA A 862 26.58 -13.37 -24.89
N ALA A 863 26.52 -12.19 -25.54
CA ALA A 863 25.57 -11.13 -25.21
C ALA A 863 24.20 -11.26 -25.92
N ALA A 864 23.81 -12.47 -26.35
CA ALA A 864 22.63 -12.69 -27.17
C ALA A 864 21.35 -13.06 -26.39
N SER A 865 21.40 -13.22 -25.05
CA SER A 865 20.24 -13.68 -24.27
C SER A 865 19.89 -12.89 -23.01
N SER A 866 20.74 -11.98 -22.50
CA SER A 866 20.42 -11.19 -21.30
C SER A 866 19.67 -9.90 -21.63
N SER A 867 18.62 -9.59 -20.86
CA SER A 867 17.86 -8.36 -21.02
C SER A 867 18.75 -7.15 -20.73
N ARG A 868 18.73 -6.14 -21.62
CA ARG A 868 19.47 -4.87 -21.46
C ARG A 868 19.15 -4.16 -20.13
N GLU A 869 18.00 -4.45 -19.52
CA GLU A 869 17.56 -3.89 -18.23
C GLU A 869 18.22 -4.59 -17.03
N GLU A 870 18.50 -5.90 -17.10
CA GLU A 870 19.15 -6.68 -16.03
C GLU A 870 20.61 -6.24 -15.84
N SER A 871 21.33 -6.09 -16.96
CA SER A 871 22.71 -5.57 -16.95
C SER A 871 22.80 -4.15 -16.39
N ARG A 872 21.73 -3.35 -16.54
CA ARG A 872 21.63 -2.01 -15.97
C ARG A 872 21.36 -2.05 -14.46
N ALA A 873 20.60 -3.01 -13.98
CA ALA A 873 20.30 -3.16 -12.56
C ALA A 873 21.52 -3.69 -11.77
N LEU A 874 22.07 -4.84 -12.16
CA LEU A 874 23.10 -5.56 -11.40
C LEU A 874 24.54 -5.27 -11.85
N GLY A 875 24.74 -4.75 -13.07
CA GLY A 875 26.06 -4.58 -13.67
C GLY A 875 26.50 -5.77 -14.52
N SER A 876 27.44 -5.54 -15.44
CA SER A 876 27.80 -6.49 -16.50
C SER A 876 28.38 -7.81 -15.96
N LEU A 877 29.36 -7.72 -15.06
CA LEU A 877 30.04 -8.88 -14.48
C LEU A 877 29.09 -9.71 -13.60
N ALA A 878 28.27 -9.04 -12.78
CA ALA A 878 27.26 -9.70 -11.96
C ALA A 878 26.26 -10.47 -12.84
N THR A 879 25.72 -9.87 -13.92
CA THR A 879 24.81 -10.60 -14.83
C THR A 879 25.47 -11.78 -15.53
N SER A 880 26.73 -11.66 -15.96
CA SER A 880 27.46 -12.77 -16.57
C SER A 880 27.74 -13.89 -15.56
N LEU A 881 28.09 -13.55 -14.32
CA LEU A 881 28.35 -14.52 -13.26
C LEU A 881 27.08 -15.29 -12.90
N VAL A 882 25.93 -14.62 -12.81
CA VAL A 882 24.64 -15.25 -12.55
C VAL A 882 24.30 -16.30 -13.62
N ASN A 883 24.51 -15.97 -14.91
CA ASN A 883 24.30 -16.92 -16.00
C ASN A 883 25.24 -18.14 -15.88
N VAL A 884 26.52 -17.92 -15.57
CA VAL A 884 27.48 -19.02 -15.41
C VAL A 884 27.19 -19.88 -14.19
N ILE A 885 26.76 -19.28 -13.07
CA ILE A 885 26.34 -20.01 -11.87
C ILE A 885 25.15 -20.91 -12.19
N SER A 886 24.18 -20.39 -12.94
CA SER A 886 22.98 -21.14 -13.36
C SER A 886 23.33 -22.27 -14.34
N GLU A 887 24.16 -22.00 -15.36
CA GLU A 887 24.58 -22.98 -16.37
C GLU A 887 25.46 -24.10 -15.79
N ARG A 888 26.32 -23.78 -14.82
CA ARG A 888 27.26 -24.74 -14.20
C ARG A 888 26.76 -25.29 -12.86
N THR A 889 25.54 -24.95 -12.43
CA THR A 889 24.92 -25.41 -11.17
C THR A 889 25.80 -25.21 -9.93
N LEU A 890 26.48 -24.06 -9.85
CA LEU A 890 27.42 -23.76 -8.75
C LEU A 890 26.68 -23.24 -7.52
N SER A 891 26.97 -23.78 -6.33
CA SER A 891 26.37 -23.30 -5.07
C SER A 891 27.07 -22.05 -4.53
N ALA A 892 26.66 -20.86 -4.98
CA ALA A 892 27.15 -19.59 -4.44
C ALA A 892 26.04 -18.52 -4.37
N GLY A 893 26.04 -17.74 -3.29
CA GLY A 893 25.26 -16.49 -3.20
C GLY A 893 26.06 -15.30 -3.78
N LEU A 894 25.35 -14.24 -4.17
CA LEU A 894 25.95 -13.05 -4.78
C LEU A 894 25.50 -11.77 -4.06
N LEU A 895 26.44 -10.89 -3.73
CA LEU A 895 26.21 -9.56 -3.18
C LEU A 895 26.79 -8.49 -4.11
N VAL A 896 25.92 -7.70 -4.73
CA VAL A 896 26.32 -6.58 -5.59
C VAL A 896 26.29 -5.30 -4.79
N MET A 897 27.42 -4.58 -4.74
CA MET A 897 27.56 -3.37 -3.94
C MET A 897 27.83 -2.13 -4.80
N GLN A 898 27.29 -0.99 -4.35
CA GLN A 898 27.58 0.33 -4.91
C GLN A 898 28.00 1.29 -3.80
N ALA A 899 29.10 1.99 -4.03
CA ALA A 899 29.61 3.00 -3.14
C ALA A 899 28.85 4.33 -3.24
N LYS A 900 28.72 5.03 -2.11
CA LYS A 900 28.36 6.45 -2.07
C LYS A 900 29.44 7.25 -2.80
N ARG A 901 29.04 8.26 -3.57
CA ARG A 901 29.93 9.18 -4.29
C ARG A 901 29.84 10.57 -3.67
N ASP A 902 30.99 11.19 -3.43
CA ASP A 902 31.04 12.57 -2.95
C ASP A 902 30.76 13.56 -4.08
N VAL A 903 30.13 14.68 -3.74
CA VAL A 903 29.53 15.65 -4.69
C VAL A 903 30.56 16.22 -5.69
N GLU A 904 31.85 16.22 -5.36
CA GLU A 904 32.92 16.70 -6.24
C GLU A 904 33.18 15.77 -7.45
N ASP A 905 32.98 14.45 -7.31
CA ASP A 905 33.25 13.46 -8.37
C ASP A 905 32.12 13.40 -9.43
N SER A 906 30.89 13.76 -9.07
CA SER A 906 29.73 13.73 -9.97
C SER A 906 29.80 14.84 -11.05
N ALA A 907 30.49 15.95 -10.75
CA ALA A 907 30.74 17.04 -11.70
C ALA A 907 31.63 16.61 -12.88
N ALA A 908 32.47 15.57 -12.73
CA ALA A 908 33.36 15.10 -13.79
C ALA A 908 32.66 14.21 -14.83
N VAL A 909 31.61 13.48 -14.44
CA VAL A 909 30.88 12.54 -15.33
C VAL A 909 29.82 13.25 -16.19
N GLY A 910 29.25 14.36 -15.71
CA GLY A 910 28.31 15.20 -16.48
C GLY A 910 28.92 15.97 -17.65
N VAL A 911 30.25 16.11 -17.72
CA VAL A 911 30.96 16.92 -18.73
C VAL A 911 31.02 16.24 -20.10
N ALA A 912 30.74 14.94 -20.20
CA ALA A 912 30.67 14.25 -21.50
C ALA A 912 29.34 14.50 -22.25
N GLY A 913 28.23 14.76 -21.53
CA GLY A 913 26.94 15.11 -22.14
C GLY A 913 26.76 16.61 -22.39
N GLY A 914 27.34 17.46 -21.54
CA GLY A 914 27.23 18.93 -21.65
C GLY A 914 27.97 19.54 -22.84
N LYS A 915 29.05 18.90 -23.33
CA LYS A 915 29.83 19.42 -24.47
C LYS A 915 29.12 19.30 -25.82
N ALA A 916 28.17 18.37 -25.97
CA ALA A 916 27.34 18.28 -27.17
C ALA A 916 26.26 19.37 -27.23
N VAL A 917 25.73 19.79 -26.07
CA VAL A 917 24.71 20.86 -25.98
C VAL A 917 25.34 22.26 -26.05
N GLN A 918 26.56 22.44 -25.53
CA GLN A 918 27.33 23.68 -25.66
C GLN A 918 27.86 23.91 -27.10
N GLN A 919 28.15 22.86 -27.87
CA GLN A 919 28.52 23.02 -29.28
C GLN A 919 27.33 23.32 -30.20
N LEU A 920 26.11 22.92 -29.83
CA LEU A 920 24.89 23.28 -30.56
C LEU A 920 24.42 24.71 -30.27
N THR A 921 24.59 25.21 -29.04
CA THR A 921 24.26 26.61 -28.69
C THR A 921 25.30 27.63 -29.18
N ARG A 922 26.57 27.24 -29.34
CA ARG A 922 27.60 28.11 -29.94
C ARG A 922 27.54 28.20 -31.47
N LYS A 923 26.86 27.26 -32.13
CA LYS A 923 26.62 27.30 -33.59
C LYS A 923 25.32 28.02 -33.98
N ALA A 924 24.39 28.17 -33.03
CA ALA A 924 23.16 28.95 -33.21
C ALA A 924 23.36 30.46 -32.96
N SER A 925 24.38 30.85 -32.19
CA SER A 925 24.70 32.26 -31.90
C SER A 925 25.61 32.93 -32.93
N THR A 926 26.14 32.20 -33.91
CA THR A 926 26.95 32.73 -35.01
C THR A 926 26.22 32.80 -36.35
N MET A 927 24.89 32.59 -36.38
CA MET A 927 24.04 32.75 -37.58
C MET A 927 23.02 33.88 -37.43
N SER A 928 23.17 34.77 -36.45
CA SER A 928 22.31 35.97 -36.31
C SER A 928 23.04 37.29 -36.54
N ASP A 929 24.30 37.27 -36.98
CA ASP A 929 25.11 38.48 -37.22
C ASP A 929 25.78 38.47 -38.62
N ASP A 930 25.19 37.79 -39.61
CA ASP A 930 25.47 37.98 -41.05
C ASP A 930 24.17 38.01 -41.86
#